data_AF-A0AAD5BG51-F1
#
_entry.id   AF-A0AAD5BG51-F1
#
_cell.length_a   1.000
_cell.length_b   1.000
_cell.length_c   1.000
_cell.angle_alpha   90.00
_cell.angle_beta   90.00
_cell.angle_gamma   90.00
#
_symmetry.space_group_name_H-M   'P 1'
#
loop_
_entity.id
_entity.type
_entity.pdbx_description
1 polymer ?
#
loop_
_entity_poly.entity_id
_entity_poly.type
_entity_poly.pdbx_seq_one_letter_code
_entity_poly.pdbx_strand_id
1 'polypeptide(L)'
;MPQTKKAQDIDNIKAIISNYMKAQYRPYSTNDILLNLHNQVPKQKLSKGLATLVKEKELIVKTVGKTSYYCFKMLSQELESSYTELLDEVPQIEKETAEVEVELNELATELKNLKLTPSNSEISQRLVEAKTELEVLRNQQQHPRNNPLNIKDTNSHISQLRRFKSLRGTVLDITETKSILNSMGIDEAEMKRFLPQLAEQLHYSASDSSKIALWGTIGTALAGPISGAVVDRRGYTLSSFIGALLIISGYGGMKCQYDQQHSQIKLSCFWLFSIGLGSTFINSACLKCCAVSFPSIRGVATSLPLALYGLSALFYSVIASVFYTGRTSEFLGFVGISIVAICFVCFPSVYIADKEHKLRNASTFRNNHSLELREKSVNPDSKAELFKSYKFWLLFAILGSLASLGQMYIYSVGYIVKSLVGFTIAEQNLEITTTGDKIDVLIQQQQQLQVGMISIANCVGRILSGILGDIITQSFSMPRSWLLLIPSVGTTFCQLLTSSTQQYANLPLNSFSVGLFYGFTFCLIPIIVGDIFGMENFSFNWGITCLAPIGPSYYFTSMFGKEYDLKSKKVDSLTTSESGDIITSLGCVLGNKCYSDILGVTAGVGCVATILVLIFNFSDVLFRRRRETLSLSEIRNKNLYIEKPN
;
A
#
# COMPACT_ATOMS: atom_id res chain seq x y z
N MET A 1 66.98 12.73 28.04
CA MET A 1 65.54 12.84 28.32
C MET A 1 65.17 14.32 28.28
N PRO A 2 64.28 14.78 27.38
CA PRO A 2 62.83 14.54 27.49
C PRO A 2 62.12 14.32 26.12
N GLN A 3 61.60 13.12 25.85
CA GLN A 3 60.69 12.88 24.70
C GLN A 3 59.27 12.46 25.13
N THR A 4 58.96 12.35 26.41
CA THR A 4 57.79 11.59 26.87
C THR A 4 56.50 12.36 27.09
N LYS A 5 56.49 13.70 27.22
CA LYS A 5 55.23 14.45 27.47
C LYS A 5 54.44 14.88 26.22
N LYS A 6 55.08 15.10 25.07
CA LYS A 6 54.39 15.51 23.83
C LYS A 6 53.81 14.34 23.03
N ALA A 7 54.44 13.17 23.08
CA ALA A 7 53.97 11.98 22.37
C ALA A 7 52.69 11.40 23.01
N GLN A 8 52.66 11.35 24.36
CA GLN A 8 51.49 10.85 25.12
C GLN A 8 50.20 11.66 24.88
N ASP A 9 50.32 12.96 24.60
CA ASP A 9 49.16 13.84 24.35
C ASP A 9 48.57 13.63 22.94
N ILE A 10 49.40 13.26 21.95
CA ILE A 10 48.95 12.98 20.58
C ILE A 10 48.31 11.60 20.49
N ASP A 11 48.90 10.57 21.13
CA ASP A 11 48.34 9.21 21.08
C ASP A 11 46.99 9.11 21.80
N ASN A 12 46.79 9.89 22.87
CA ASN A 12 45.48 9.98 23.54
C ASN A 12 44.43 10.65 22.63
N ILE A 13 44.82 11.70 21.89
CA ILE A 13 43.94 12.35 20.90
C ILE A 13 43.61 11.41 19.73
N LYS A 14 44.59 10.61 19.27
CA LYS A 14 44.34 9.59 18.24
C LYS A 14 43.34 8.55 18.72
N ALA A 15 43.48 8.06 19.95
CA ALA A 15 42.55 7.08 20.51
C ALA A 15 41.12 7.63 20.60
N ILE A 16 40.95 8.89 20.99
CA ILE A 16 39.65 9.55 21.04
C ILE A 16 39.03 9.67 19.64
N ILE A 17 39.81 10.12 18.65
CA ILE A 17 39.34 10.26 17.26
C ILE A 17 39.03 8.88 16.64
N SER A 18 39.92 7.90 16.81
CA SER A 18 39.77 6.55 16.26
C SER A 18 38.57 5.84 16.89
N ASN A 19 38.38 5.91 18.21
CA ASN A 19 37.20 5.34 18.89
C ASN A 19 35.88 6.02 18.45
N TYR A 20 35.87 7.35 18.30
CA TYR A 20 34.69 8.06 17.82
C TYR A 20 34.34 7.67 16.36
N MET A 21 35.33 7.67 15.46
CA MET A 21 35.13 7.34 14.05
C MET A 21 34.77 5.87 13.85
N LYS A 22 35.32 4.97 14.67
CA LYS A 22 34.98 3.54 14.72
C LYS A 22 33.59 3.29 15.32
N ALA A 23 33.11 4.11 16.26
CA ALA A 23 31.75 3.97 16.77
C ALA A 23 30.68 4.41 15.76
N GLN A 24 31.00 5.43 14.93
CA GLN A 24 30.01 6.04 14.04
C GLN A 24 30.00 5.47 12.61
N TYR A 25 31.12 4.93 12.10
CA TYR A 25 31.25 4.36 10.75
C TYR A 25 30.62 5.23 9.63
N ARG A 26 30.74 6.56 9.73
CA ARG A 26 30.19 7.53 8.77
C ARG A 26 31.24 8.56 8.36
N PRO A 27 31.17 9.11 7.13
CA PRO A 27 32.06 10.16 6.68
C PRO A 27 31.70 11.50 7.32
N TYR A 28 32.66 12.13 8.00
CA TYR A 28 32.49 13.45 8.61
C TYR A 28 33.56 14.44 8.13
N SER A 29 33.20 15.72 8.01
CA SER A 29 34.18 16.77 7.75
C SER A 29 34.96 17.12 9.02
N THR A 30 36.10 17.81 8.88
CA THR A 30 36.89 18.25 10.04
C THR A 30 36.08 19.12 11.02
N ASN A 31 35.16 19.95 10.50
CA ASN A 31 34.33 20.82 11.34
C ASN A 31 33.24 20.02 12.06
N ASP A 32 32.68 18.98 11.42
CA ASP A 32 31.66 18.12 12.04
C ASP A 32 32.27 17.30 13.18
N ILE A 33 33.47 16.75 12.98
CA ILE A 33 34.19 16.01 14.03
C ILE A 33 34.52 16.93 15.21
N LEU A 34 34.89 18.19 14.94
CA LEU A 34 35.17 19.17 15.98
C LEU A 34 33.92 19.49 16.83
N LEU A 35 32.77 19.67 16.16
CA LEU A 35 31.48 19.93 16.82
C LEU A 35 31.00 18.71 17.62
N ASN A 36 31.09 17.53 17.04
CA ASN A 36 30.61 16.29 17.64
C ASN A 36 31.48 15.81 18.81
N LEU A 37 32.76 16.19 18.84
CA LEU A 37 33.64 15.99 19.99
C LEU A 37 33.50 17.09 21.05
N HIS A 38 32.51 17.99 20.95
CA HIS A 38 32.23 19.06 21.91
C HIS A 38 33.47 19.88 22.33
N ASN A 39 34.36 20.21 21.39
CA ASN A 39 35.63 20.90 21.65
C ASN A 39 36.60 20.19 22.62
N GLN A 40 36.43 18.88 22.88
CA GLN A 40 37.39 18.10 23.68
C GLN A 40 38.80 18.08 23.05
N VAL A 41 38.90 18.29 21.74
CA VAL A 41 40.18 18.39 21.01
C VAL A 41 40.25 19.74 20.28
N PRO A 42 41.31 20.55 20.48
CA PRO A 42 41.51 21.80 19.74
C PRO A 42 41.68 21.56 18.23
N LYS A 43 41.09 22.43 17.39
CA LYS A 43 41.10 22.31 15.92
C LYS A 43 42.49 22.03 15.30
N GLN A 44 43.55 22.66 15.85
CA GLN A 44 44.94 22.45 15.39
C GLN A 44 45.51 21.06 15.74
N LYS A 45 45.08 20.47 16.85
CA LYS A 45 45.49 19.11 17.24
C LYS A 45 44.63 18.06 16.54
N LEU A 46 43.35 18.35 16.30
CA LEU A 46 42.43 17.51 15.55
C LEU A 46 42.91 17.28 14.10
N SER A 47 43.32 18.35 13.40
CA SER A 47 43.83 18.23 12.03
C SER A 47 45.12 17.40 11.95
N LYS A 48 46.02 17.53 12.93
CA LYS A 48 47.22 16.69 13.05
C LYS A 48 46.89 15.24 13.38
N GLY A 49 45.93 14.99 14.26
CA GLY A 49 45.46 13.65 14.61
C GLY A 49 44.83 12.92 13.41
N LEU A 50 43.94 13.59 12.68
CA LEU A 50 43.33 13.07 11.45
C LEU A 50 44.38 12.79 10.36
N ALA A 51 45.32 13.72 10.14
CA ALA A 51 46.41 13.49 9.18
C ALA A 51 47.31 12.30 9.56
N THR A 52 47.52 12.08 10.86
CA THR A 52 48.32 10.96 11.36
C THR A 52 47.57 9.63 11.22
N LEU A 53 46.28 9.58 11.56
CA LEU A 53 45.45 8.37 11.41
C LEU A 53 45.22 8.00 9.94
N VAL A 54 45.19 8.98 9.03
CA VAL A 54 45.21 8.73 7.57
C VAL A 54 46.56 8.15 7.15
N LYS A 55 47.68 8.67 7.69
CA LYS A 55 49.02 8.14 7.42
C LYS A 55 49.21 6.72 7.95
N GLU A 56 48.60 6.40 9.10
CA GLU A 56 48.56 5.07 9.72
C GLU A 56 47.55 4.12 9.05
N LYS A 57 46.86 4.57 7.98
CA LYS A 57 45.84 3.83 7.21
C LYS A 57 44.60 3.40 8.01
N GLU A 58 44.38 3.93 9.21
CA GLU A 58 43.14 3.68 9.99
C GLU A 58 41.95 4.50 9.47
N LEU A 59 42.20 5.65 8.85
CA LEU A 59 41.17 6.50 8.25
C LEU A 59 41.37 6.66 6.74
N ILE A 60 40.28 6.64 5.99
CA ILE A 60 40.19 7.02 4.57
C ILE A 60 39.81 8.50 4.51
N VAL A 61 40.50 9.29 3.69
CA VAL A 61 40.17 10.69 3.43
C VAL A 61 39.80 10.90 1.97
N LYS A 62 38.70 11.62 1.73
CA LYS A 62 38.30 12.08 0.39
C LYS A 62 38.03 13.57 0.42
N THR A 63 38.67 14.32 -0.48
CA THR A 63 38.50 15.78 -0.59
C THR A 63 37.49 16.08 -1.68
N VAL A 64 36.42 16.80 -1.31
CA VAL A 64 35.39 17.26 -2.25
C VAL A 64 35.34 18.78 -2.18
N GLY A 65 35.75 19.45 -3.25
CA GLY A 65 35.94 20.90 -3.27
C GLY A 65 37.04 21.34 -2.30
N LYS A 66 36.74 22.27 -1.37
CA LYS A 66 37.68 22.77 -0.35
C LYS A 66 37.63 21.99 0.98
N THR A 67 36.82 20.95 1.09
CA THR A 67 36.56 20.24 2.36
C THR A 67 36.96 18.77 2.28
N SER A 68 37.71 18.29 3.28
CA SER A 68 38.12 16.89 3.41
C SER A 68 37.18 16.14 4.37
N TYR A 69 36.70 14.98 3.92
CA TYR A 69 35.87 14.05 4.68
C TYR A 69 36.70 12.83 5.10
N TYR A 70 36.56 12.41 6.35
CA TYR A 70 37.30 11.29 6.95
C TYR A 70 36.33 10.16 7.32
N CYS A 71 36.72 8.90 7.12
CA CYS A 71 35.94 7.71 7.47
C CYS A 71 36.86 6.58 7.98
N PHE A 72 36.38 5.71 8.86
CA PHE A 72 37.19 4.62 9.43
C PHE A 72 37.36 3.45 8.45
N LYS A 73 38.60 2.96 8.30
CA LYS A 73 38.95 1.85 7.41
C LYS A 73 38.66 0.52 8.11
N MET A 74 37.76 -0.28 7.56
CA MET A 74 37.49 -1.64 8.03
C MET A 74 38.70 -2.54 7.78
N LEU A 75 39.19 -3.26 8.81
CA LEU A 75 40.19 -4.32 8.63
C LEU A 75 39.50 -5.50 7.91
N SER A 76 39.66 -5.54 6.60
CA SER A 76 39.29 -6.65 5.74
C SER A 76 40.43 -7.66 5.71
N GLN A 77 40.48 -8.56 6.70
CA GLN A 77 41.35 -9.72 6.63
C GLN A 77 40.50 -10.91 6.19
N GLU A 78 40.28 -11.02 4.87
CA GLU A 78 40.01 -12.26 4.12
C GLU A 78 39.67 -12.06 2.62
N LEU A 79 39.67 -10.82 2.08
CA LEU A 79 39.18 -10.57 0.71
C LEU A 79 40.18 -9.85 -0.22
N GLU A 80 41.48 -10.20 -0.16
CA GLU A 80 42.54 -9.43 -0.84
C GLU A 80 43.31 -10.22 -1.92
N SER A 81 42.64 -11.11 -2.66
CA SER A 81 43.24 -11.76 -3.85
C SER A 81 42.48 -11.55 -5.16
N SER A 82 41.28 -10.93 -5.16
CA SER A 82 40.41 -10.92 -6.36
C SER A 82 40.21 -9.55 -7.02
N TYR A 83 40.67 -8.45 -6.42
CA TYR A 83 40.30 -7.09 -6.86
C TYR A 83 41.45 -6.29 -7.50
N THR A 84 42.66 -6.84 -7.52
CA THR A 84 43.82 -6.15 -8.11
C THR A 84 43.73 -6.09 -9.63
N GLU A 85 43.12 -7.09 -10.27
CA GLU A 85 42.87 -7.08 -11.73
C GLU A 85 41.76 -6.09 -12.13
N LEU A 86 40.72 -5.96 -11.30
CA LEU A 86 39.58 -5.07 -11.57
C LEU A 86 39.90 -3.57 -11.45
N LEU A 87 40.92 -3.20 -10.66
CA LEU A 87 41.32 -1.80 -10.48
C LEU A 87 42.11 -1.24 -11.68
N ASP A 88 42.75 -2.09 -12.47
CA ASP A 88 43.47 -1.70 -13.68
C ASP A 88 42.53 -1.51 -14.89
N GLU A 89 41.31 -2.06 -14.86
CA GLU A 89 40.31 -1.94 -15.93
C GLU A 89 39.43 -0.68 -15.83
N VAL A 90 39.30 -0.08 -14.63
CA VAL A 90 38.44 1.11 -14.41
C VAL A 90 38.82 2.31 -15.30
N PRO A 91 40.11 2.67 -15.47
CA PRO A 91 40.48 3.81 -16.33
C PRO A 91 40.16 3.56 -17.81
N GLN A 92 40.17 2.29 -18.24
CA GLN A 92 39.88 1.90 -19.61
C GLN A 92 38.37 1.99 -19.88
N ILE A 93 37.55 1.54 -18.93
CA ILE A 93 36.09 1.67 -18.99
C ILE A 93 35.67 3.15 -18.94
N GLU A 94 36.29 3.98 -18.11
CA GLU A 94 36.01 5.43 -18.08
C GLU A 94 36.31 6.11 -19.42
N LYS A 95 37.36 5.66 -20.12
CA LYS A 95 37.72 6.15 -21.45
C LYS A 95 36.70 5.69 -22.52
N GLU A 96 36.31 4.42 -22.51
CA GLU A 96 35.29 3.88 -23.43
C GLU A 96 33.93 4.55 -23.21
N THR A 97 33.57 4.84 -21.96
CA THR A 97 32.31 5.55 -21.64
C THR A 97 32.30 6.97 -22.20
N ALA A 98 33.45 7.66 -22.20
CA ALA A 98 33.58 9.01 -22.77
C ALA A 98 33.54 9.00 -24.31
N GLU A 99 34.09 7.97 -24.96
CA GLU A 99 34.02 7.82 -26.43
C GLU A 99 32.58 7.54 -26.90
N VAL A 100 31.84 6.69 -26.18
CA VAL A 100 30.43 6.39 -26.48
C VAL A 100 29.52 7.62 -26.25
N GLU A 101 29.82 8.46 -25.25
CA GLU A 101 29.05 9.68 -24.99
C GLU A 101 29.23 10.74 -26.10
N VAL A 102 30.37 10.73 -26.80
CA VAL A 102 30.60 11.54 -28.00
C VAL A 102 29.78 11.01 -29.18
N GLU A 103 29.81 9.71 -29.44
CA GLU A 103 29.02 9.09 -30.53
C GLU A 103 27.51 9.27 -30.31
N LEU A 104 27.03 9.19 -29.07
CA LEU A 104 25.61 9.41 -28.73
C LEU A 104 25.16 10.83 -29.08
N ASN A 105 26.02 11.83 -28.85
CA ASN A 105 25.73 13.22 -29.17
C ASN A 105 25.75 13.48 -30.68
N GLU A 106 26.62 12.80 -31.43
CA GLU A 106 26.64 12.84 -32.89
C GLU A 106 25.37 12.20 -33.48
N LEU A 107 24.99 11.00 -33.04
CA LEU A 107 23.76 10.33 -33.47
C LEU A 107 22.49 11.11 -33.09
N ALA A 108 22.45 11.75 -31.92
CA ALA A 108 21.32 12.58 -31.51
C ALA A 108 21.16 13.82 -32.43
N THR A 109 22.29 14.35 -32.92
CA THR A 109 22.32 15.45 -33.87
C THR A 109 21.89 14.99 -35.26
N GLU A 110 22.30 13.80 -35.68
CA GLU A 110 21.89 13.16 -36.94
C GLU A 110 20.39 12.80 -36.95
N LEU A 111 19.86 12.30 -35.83
CA LEU A 111 18.44 11.99 -35.65
C LEU A 111 17.55 13.25 -35.66
N LYS A 112 18.09 14.38 -35.18
CA LYS A 112 17.44 15.69 -35.27
C LYS A 112 17.41 16.21 -36.71
N ASN A 113 18.45 15.93 -37.50
CA ASN A 113 18.51 16.25 -38.92
C ASN A 113 17.61 15.33 -39.77
N LEU A 114 17.51 14.04 -39.43
CA LEU A 114 16.63 13.07 -40.09
C LEU A 114 15.14 13.36 -39.86
N LYS A 115 14.77 13.88 -38.69
CA LYS A 115 13.40 14.35 -38.39
C LYS A 115 12.96 15.56 -39.24
N LEU A 116 13.87 16.21 -39.96
CA LEU A 116 13.57 17.30 -40.89
C LEU A 116 13.31 16.83 -42.34
N THR A 117 13.38 15.52 -42.61
CA THR A 117 13.06 14.93 -43.93
C THR A 117 11.62 14.36 -43.99
N PRO A 118 10.95 14.35 -45.16
CA PRO A 118 9.49 14.14 -45.26
C PRO A 118 9.00 12.72 -44.90
N SER A 119 7.71 12.63 -44.54
CA SER A 119 7.08 11.56 -43.74
C SER A 119 6.80 10.22 -44.46
N ASN A 120 6.77 9.14 -43.66
CA ASN A 120 6.55 7.71 -44.00
C ASN A 120 5.35 7.35 -44.92
N SER A 121 4.44 8.28 -45.22
CA SER A 121 3.33 8.06 -46.14
C SER A 121 3.79 7.95 -47.61
N GLU A 122 4.83 8.69 -48.01
CA GLU A 122 5.36 8.67 -49.39
C GLU A 122 6.22 7.43 -49.68
N ILE A 123 6.92 6.91 -48.67
CA ILE A 123 7.75 5.69 -48.78
C ILE A 123 6.85 4.45 -48.97
N SER A 124 5.71 4.42 -48.30
CA SER A 124 4.73 3.34 -48.41
C SER A 124 4.16 3.23 -49.83
N GLN A 125 3.97 4.37 -50.50
CA GLN A 125 3.44 4.42 -51.87
C GLN A 125 4.46 3.94 -52.90
N ARG A 126 5.74 4.35 -52.75
CA ARG A 126 6.84 3.88 -53.62
C ARG A 126 7.21 2.42 -53.40
N LEU A 127 7.03 1.90 -52.19
CA LEU A 127 7.24 0.47 -51.89
C LEU A 127 6.21 -0.42 -52.58
N VAL A 128 4.98 0.06 -52.76
CA VAL A 128 3.92 -0.67 -53.47
C VAL A 128 4.19 -0.66 -54.98
N GLU A 129 4.62 0.46 -55.54
CA GLU A 129 5.03 0.54 -56.95
C GLU A 129 6.23 -0.38 -57.25
N ALA A 130 7.26 -0.35 -56.41
CA ALA A 130 8.46 -1.19 -56.57
C ALA A 130 8.17 -2.70 -56.41
N LYS A 131 7.22 -3.10 -55.56
CA LYS A 131 6.80 -4.51 -55.41
C LYS A 131 6.07 -5.03 -56.65
N THR A 132 5.35 -4.16 -57.35
CA THR A 132 4.57 -4.52 -58.54
C THR A 132 5.50 -4.78 -59.74
N GLU A 133 6.59 -4.02 -59.89
CA GLU A 133 7.65 -4.30 -60.87
C GLU A 133 8.43 -5.59 -60.56
N LEU A 134 8.64 -5.90 -59.28
CA LEU A 134 9.35 -7.10 -58.83
C LEU A 134 8.60 -8.40 -59.15
N GLU A 135 7.27 -8.41 -59.08
CA GLU A 135 6.45 -9.58 -59.44
C GLU A 135 6.41 -9.85 -60.95
N VAL A 136 6.45 -8.80 -61.78
CA VAL A 136 6.53 -8.92 -63.25
C VAL A 136 7.86 -9.54 -63.68
N LEU A 137 8.96 -9.18 -63.03
CA LEU A 137 10.29 -9.75 -63.28
C LEU A 137 10.45 -11.18 -62.76
N ARG A 138 9.72 -11.55 -61.68
CA ARG A 138 9.79 -12.88 -61.06
C ARG A 138 9.08 -13.97 -61.87
N ASN A 139 8.07 -13.61 -62.65
CA ASN A 139 7.37 -14.54 -63.54
C ASN A 139 8.15 -14.92 -64.81
N GLN A 140 9.35 -14.35 -65.02
CA GLN A 140 10.23 -14.70 -66.15
C GLN A 140 11.27 -15.80 -65.81
N GLN A 141 11.33 -16.29 -64.57
CA GLN A 141 12.27 -17.35 -64.18
C GLN A 141 11.62 -18.44 -63.34
N GLN A 142 11.07 -19.47 -64.01
CA GLN A 142 10.95 -20.80 -63.43
C GLN A 142 11.35 -21.86 -64.45
N HIS A 143 12.26 -22.78 -64.07
CA HIS A 143 12.19 -24.25 -64.26
C HIS A 143 13.54 -24.95 -63.88
N PRO A 144 13.58 -26.29 -63.62
CA PRO A 144 13.13 -26.94 -62.37
C PRO A 144 14.09 -28.07 -61.86
N ARG A 145 13.80 -28.69 -60.70
CA ARG A 145 14.12 -30.10 -60.24
C ARG A 145 14.26 -30.15 -58.71
N ASN A 146 14.00 -31.22 -57.96
CA ASN A 146 13.11 -32.39 -58.05
C ASN A 146 12.98 -32.92 -56.59
N ASN A 147 11.79 -33.42 -56.25
CA ASN A 147 11.34 -34.29 -55.13
C ASN A 147 12.30 -35.45 -54.72
N PRO A 148 12.01 -36.32 -53.69
CA PRO A 148 11.08 -36.27 -52.53
C PRO A 148 11.62 -36.95 -51.21
N LEU A 149 10.72 -37.16 -50.22
CA LEU A 149 10.66 -38.20 -49.14
C LEU A 149 11.10 -37.79 -47.71
N ASN A 150 10.62 -38.36 -46.60
CA ASN A 150 9.33 -38.95 -46.15
C ASN A 150 9.46 -39.32 -44.65
N ILE A 151 8.34 -39.25 -43.92
CA ILE A 151 7.90 -40.07 -42.75
C ILE A 151 8.74 -40.21 -41.45
N LYS A 152 8.04 -39.83 -40.35
CA LYS A 152 7.88 -40.43 -39.01
C LYS A 152 8.93 -41.39 -38.44
N ASP A 153 9.31 -41.11 -37.20
CA ASP A 153 9.00 -41.84 -35.94
C ASP A 153 10.01 -41.31 -34.90
N THR A 154 9.71 -41.03 -33.65
CA THR A 154 9.37 -42.04 -32.65
C THR A 154 9.02 -41.30 -31.35
N ASN A 155 7.78 -41.45 -30.89
CA ASN A 155 7.43 -41.23 -29.50
C ASN A 155 8.00 -42.39 -28.67
N SER A 156 9.09 -42.15 -27.94
CA SER A 156 9.51 -42.98 -26.80
C SER A 156 10.56 -42.21 -26.01
N HIS A 157 10.46 -42.21 -24.69
CA HIS A 157 11.37 -41.60 -23.70
C HIS A 157 11.04 -40.19 -23.17
N ILE A 158 9.78 -39.88 -22.86
CA ILE A 158 9.49 -38.89 -21.79
C ILE A 158 8.39 -39.43 -20.86
N SER A 159 8.60 -40.66 -20.37
CA SER A 159 7.81 -41.25 -19.28
C SER A 159 8.54 -41.21 -17.93
N GLN A 160 9.67 -40.48 -17.81
CA GLN A 160 10.47 -40.43 -16.58
C GLN A 160 10.63 -39.05 -15.91
N LEU A 161 10.10 -37.96 -16.46
CA LEU A 161 10.05 -36.65 -15.77
C LEU A 161 8.74 -36.41 -15.01
N ARG A 162 8.05 -37.50 -14.63
CA ARG A 162 6.82 -37.47 -13.82
C ARG A 162 7.10 -37.40 -12.31
N ARG A 163 8.36 -37.26 -11.90
CA ARG A 163 8.79 -37.27 -10.47
C ARG A 163 9.31 -35.95 -9.90
N PHE A 164 9.28 -34.85 -10.65
CA PHE A 164 9.43 -33.48 -10.10
C PHE A 164 8.10 -32.71 -9.99
N LYS A 165 6.97 -33.41 -10.18
CA LYS A 165 5.61 -32.90 -9.92
C LYS A 165 5.22 -32.87 -8.44
N SER A 166 6.07 -33.33 -7.52
CA SER A 166 5.78 -33.34 -6.08
C SER A 166 6.29 -32.12 -5.30
N LEU A 167 7.07 -31.21 -5.90
CA LEU A 167 7.52 -29.98 -5.25
C LEU A 167 6.83 -28.71 -5.77
N ARG A 168 5.98 -28.83 -6.80
CA ARG A 168 5.23 -27.71 -7.39
C ARG A 168 3.94 -27.39 -6.61
N GLY A 169 3.44 -28.34 -5.82
CA GLY A 169 2.27 -28.15 -4.97
C GLY A 169 2.53 -27.27 -3.74
N THR A 170 3.78 -27.19 -3.28
CA THR A 170 4.15 -26.40 -2.09
C THR A 170 4.61 -24.98 -2.44
N VAL A 171 4.96 -24.73 -3.71
CA VAL A 171 5.33 -23.40 -4.24
C VAL A 171 4.11 -22.63 -4.76
N LEU A 172 3.01 -23.32 -5.10
CA LEU A 172 1.75 -22.70 -5.53
C LEU A 172 0.86 -22.20 -4.38
N ASP A 173 1.17 -22.57 -3.14
CA ASP A 173 0.48 -22.05 -1.93
C ASP A 173 1.10 -20.74 -1.41
N ILE A 174 2.22 -20.31 -1.99
CA ILE A 174 3.00 -19.15 -1.53
C ILE A 174 2.61 -17.86 -2.27
N THR A 175 2.07 -17.98 -3.49
CA THR A 175 1.72 -16.81 -4.32
C THR A 175 0.35 -16.20 -3.96
N GLU A 176 -0.48 -16.91 -3.19
CA GLU A 176 -1.82 -16.46 -2.82
C GLU A 176 -1.84 -15.56 -1.57
N THR A 177 -0.76 -15.50 -0.79
CA THR A 177 -0.69 -14.72 0.45
C THR A 177 -0.11 -13.30 0.28
N LYS A 178 0.53 -13.00 -0.85
CA LYS A 178 1.05 -11.65 -1.18
C LYS A 178 -0.07 -10.67 -1.55
N SER A 179 -1.22 -11.21 -1.96
CA SER A 179 -2.37 -10.49 -2.50
C SER A 179 -3.41 -10.10 -1.44
N ILE A 180 -3.25 -10.46 -0.16
CA ILE A 180 -4.25 -10.13 0.88
C ILE A 180 -3.76 -9.00 1.81
N LEU A 181 -2.52 -8.56 1.63
CA LEU A 181 -1.89 -7.60 2.52
C LEU A 181 -2.07 -6.12 2.18
N ASN A 182 -1.99 -5.73 0.92
CA ASN A 182 -2.23 -4.34 0.50
C ASN A 182 -3.70 -3.83 0.55
N SER A 183 -4.70 -4.46 1.19
CA SER A 183 -6.11 -3.97 1.07
C SER A 183 -6.93 -3.78 2.32
N MET A 184 -6.32 -3.69 3.50
CA MET A 184 -7.07 -3.12 4.63
C MET A 184 -6.32 -2.10 5.47
N GLY A 185 -5.62 -1.21 4.78
CA GLY A 185 -5.24 0.08 5.35
C GLY A 185 -4.32 -0.02 6.57
N ILE A 186 -3.51 -1.08 6.62
CA ILE A 186 -2.25 -1.07 7.34
C ILE A 186 -1.25 -0.52 6.31
N ASP A 187 -0.67 0.66 6.56
CA ASP A 187 0.32 1.27 5.66
C ASP A 187 1.43 0.27 5.36
N GLU A 188 1.53 -0.10 4.09
CA GLU A 188 2.52 -1.01 3.52
C GLU A 188 3.96 -0.49 3.73
N ALA A 189 4.15 0.80 4.00
CA ALA A 189 5.43 1.44 4.27
C ALA A 189 6.03 1.06 5.63
N GLU A 190 5.19 0.81 6.63
CA GLU A 190 5.62 0.31 7.95
C GLU A 190 6.09 -1.14 7.77
N MET A 191 5.23 -1.98 7.19
CA MET A 191 5.50 -3.40 7.00
C MET A 191 6.70 -3.68 6.08
N LYS A 192 6.89 -2.92 4.99
CA LYS A 192 8.05 -3.06 4.08
C LYS A 192 9.39 -2.65 4.70
N ARG A 193 9.41 -1.91 5.81
CA ARG A 193 10.67 -1.54 6.47
C ARG A 193 10.98 -2.45 7.65
N PHE A 194 9.94 -2.90 8.36
CA PHE A 194 10.08 -3.75 9.55
C PHE A 194 10.12 -5.24 9.26
N LEU A 195 9.28 -5.75 8.36
CA LEU A 195 9.26 -7.20 8.09
C LEU A 195 10.55 -7.69 7.44
N PRO A 196 11.22 -6.99 6.51
CA PRO A 196 12.50 -7.47 5.99
C PRO A 196 13.57 -7.53 7.07
N GLN A 197 13.64 -6.54 7.97
CA GLN A 197 14.63 -6.50 9.06
C GLN A 197 14.33 -7.53 10.17
N LEU A 198 13.04 -7.73 10.49
CA LEU A 198 12.55 -8.76 11.39
C LEU A 198 12.75 -10.16 10.80
N ALA A 199 12.49 -10.33 9.51
CA ALA A 199 12.64 -11.58 8.77
C ALA A 199 14.10 -11.96 8.54
N GLU A 200 14.98 -10.97 8.30
CA GLU A 200 16.41 -11.19 8.13
C GLU A 200 17.05 -11.67 9.44
N GLN A 201 16.67 -11.10 10.59
CA GLN A 201 17.17 -11.55 11.89
C GLN A 201 16.51 -12.83 12.44
N LEU A 202 15.24 -13.09 12.14
CA LEU A 202 14.54 -14.33 12.55
C LEU A 202 14.62 -15.44 11.50
N HIS A 203 15.35 -15.23 10.40
CA HIS A 203 15.46 -16.12 9.24
C HIS A 203 14.10 -16.51 8.61
N TYR A 204 13.14 -15.60 8.58
CA TYR A 204 11.84 -15.83 7.94
C TYR A 204 11.91 -15.65 6.43
N SER A 205 11.25 -16.56 5.71
CA SER A 205 11.05 -16.41 4.27
C SER A 205 10.10 -15.24 3.97
N ALA A 206 10.20 -14.65 2.77
CA ALA A 206 9.24 -13.65 2.29
C ALA A 206 7.79 -14.17 2.34
N SER A 207 7.59 -15.47 2.16
CA SER A 207 6.31 -16.18 2.28
C SER A 207 5.76 -16.14 3.71
N ASP A 208 6.63 -16.29 4.71
CA ASP A 208 6.23 -16.32 6.12
C ASP A 208 5.89 -14.92 6.62
N SER A 209 6.64 -13.91 6.17
CA SER A 209 6.31 -12.50 6.38
C SER A 209 4.93 -12.12 5.82
N SER A 210 4.60 -12.64 4.63
CA SER A 210 3.28 -12.42 4.01
C SER A 210 2.16 -13.14 4.77
N LYS A 211 2.40 -14.37 5.27
CA LYS A 211 1.44 -15.05 6.14
C LYS A 211 1.20 -14.28 7.44
N ILE A 212 2.27 -13.80 8.07
CA ILE A 212 2.20 -13.05 9.34
C ILE A 212 1.28 -11.84 9.20
N ALA A 213 1.44 -11.06 8.15
CA ALA A 213 0.67 -9.84 8.03
C ALA A 213 -0.75 -10.03 7.48
N LEU A 214 -1.03 -11.12 6.76
CA LEU A 214 -2.41 -11.59 6.52
C LEU A 214 -3.17 -11.85 7.84
N TRP A 215 -2.51 -12.32 8.89
CA TRP A 215 -3.20 -12.52 10.17
C TRP A 215 -3.61 -11.20 10.83
N GLY A 216 -2.84 -10.13 10.63
CA GLY A 216 -3.27 -8.77 11.00
C GLY A 216 -4.56 -8.37 10.27
N THR A 217 -4.66 -8.72 8.99
CA THR A 217 -5.86 -8.50 8.18
C THR A 217 -7.09 -9.18 8.74
N ILE A 218 -6.97 -10.48 8.98
CA ILE A 218 -8.05 -11.30 9.49
C ILE A 218 -8.51 -10.79 10.86
N GLY A 219 -7.58 -10.33 11.69
CA GLY A 219 -7.85 -9.66 12.96
C GLY A 219 -8.77 -8.46 12.79
N THR A 220 -8.46 -7.55 11.87
CA THR A 220 -9.30 -6.35 11.65
C THR A 220 -10.71 -6.70 11.15
N ALA A 221 -10.83 -7.67 10.25
CA ALA A 221 -12.09 -8.09 9.65
C ALA A 221 -13.01 -8.79 10.67
N LEU A 222 -12.49 -9.78 11.41
CA LEU A 222 -13.27 -10.49 12.43
C LEU A 222 -13.67 -9.59 13.60
N ALA A 223 -12.82 -8.61 13.94
CA ALA A 223 -13.11 -7.65 14.99
C ALA A 223 -14.27 -6.71 14.68
N GLY A 224 -14.65 -6.51 13.41
CA GLY A 224 -15.66 -5.52 13.02
C GLY A 224 -16.98 -5.69 13.78
N PRO A 225 -17.71 -6.82 13.61
CA PRO A 225 -18.97 -7.06 14.31
C PRO A 225 -18.82 -7.15 15.83
N ILE A 226 -17.70 -7.73 16.31
CA ILE A 226 -17.45 -7.95 17.75
C ILE A 226 -17.22 -6.61 18.46
N SER A 227 -16.30 -5.80 17.95
CA SER A 227 -16.03 -4.46 18.47
C SER A 227 -17.26 -3.59 18.41
N GLY A 228 -18.02 -3.65 17.32
CA GLY A 228 -19.26 -2.90 17.17
C GLY A 228 -20.28 -3.24 18.25
N ALA A 229 -20.50 -4.53 18.52
CA ALA A 229 -21.40 -4.97 19.59
C ALA A 229 -20.92 -4.53 20.99
N VAL A 230 -19.60 -4.48 21.23
CA VAL A 230 -19.04 -4.02 22.51
C VAL A 230 -19.24 -2.52 22.69
N VAL A 231 -18.92 -1.73 21.66
CA VAL A 231 -19.12 -0.27 21.66
C VAL A 231 -20.58 0.08 21.89
N ASP A 232 -21.50 -0.59 21.19
CA ASP A 232 -22.92 -0.28 21.26
C ASP A 232 -23.53 -0.65 22.63
N ARG A 233 -23.08 -1.75 23.27
CA ARG A 233 -23.66 -2.25 24.53
C ARG A 233 -22.97 -1.75 25.80
N ARG A 234 -21.65 -1.63 25.77
CA ARG A 234 -20.83 -1.39 26.98
C ARG A 234 -20.18 -0.01 27.01
N GLY A 235 -20.25 0.74 25.91
CA GLY A 235 -19.73 2.09 25.79
C GLY A 235 -18.33 2.20 25.20
N TYR A 236 -17.84 3.42 25.07
CA TYR A 236 -16.60 3.74 24.36
C TYR A 236 -15.36 3.36 25.17
N THR A 237 -15.35 3.68 26.48
CA THR A 237 -14.19 3.52 27.36
C THR A 237 -13.74 2.06 27.44
N LEU A 238 -14.67 1.11 27.54
CA LEU A 238 -14.33 -0.31 27.59
C LEU A 238 -13.75 -0.80 26.26
N SER A 239 -14.32 -0.38 25.13
CA SER A 239 -13.81 -0.75 23.80
C SER A 239 -12.39 -0.23 23.58
N SER A 240 -12.13 1.04 23.92
CA SER A 240 -10.80 1.64 23.83
C SER A 240 -9.80 0.97 24.74
N PHE A 241 -10.18 0.56 25.96
CA PHE A 241 -9.32 -0.16 26.88
C PHE A 241 -8.94 -1.56 26.37
N ILE A 242 -9.91 -2.33 25.88
CA ILE A 242 -9.67 -3.65 25.27
C ILE A 242 -8.73 -3.49 24.06
N GLY A 243 -9.00 -2.53 23.19
CA GLY A 243 -8.17 -2.26 22.03
C GLY A 243 -6.73 -1.88 22.39
N ALA A 244 -6.55 -1.00 23.38
CA ALA A 244 -5.23 -0.59 23.85
C ALA A 244 -4.43 -1.77 24.42
N LEU A 245 -5.05 -2.61 25.27
CA LEU A 245 -4.40 -3.80 25.82
C LEU A 245 -3.94 -4.77 24.72
N LEU A 246 -4.78 -5.01 23.70
CA LEU A 246 -4.45 -5.89 22.57
C LEU A 246 -3.29 -5.36 21.72
N ILE A 247 -3.23 -4.05 21.50
CA ILE A 247 -2.14 -3.40 20.75
C ILE A 247 -0.84 -3.40 21.57
N ILE A 248 -0.89 -3.03 22.85
CA ILE A 248 0.27 -3.00 23.74
C ILE A 248 0.87 -4.41 23.91
N SER A 249 0.01 -5.41 24.15
CA SER A 249 0.45 -6.81 24.23
C SER A 249 1.01 -7.32 22.90
N GLY A 250 0.42 -6.91 21.77
CA GLY A 250 0.91 -7.23 20.43
C GLY A 250 2.31 -6.69 20.15
N TYR A 251 2.52 -5.37 20.25
CA TYR A 251 3.83 -4.77 20.00
C TYR A 251 4.87 -5.17 21.06
N GLY A 252 4.46 -5.31 22.33
CA GLY A 252 5.32 -5.82 23.39
C GLY A 252 5.74 -7.27 23.16
N GLY A 253 4.82 -8.13 22.71
CA GLY A 253 5.08 -9.50 22.32
C GLY A 253 6.04 -9.60 21.13
N MET A 254 5.84 -8.77 20.11
CA MET A 254 6.76 -8.69 18.96
C MET A 254 8.15 -8.20 19.36
N LYS A 255 8.25 -7.20 20.25
CA LYS A 255 9.54 -6.76 20.80
C LYS A 255 10.26 -7.88 21.55
N CYS A 256 9.56 -8.57 22.44
CA CYS A 256 10.13 -9.70 23.20
C CYS A 256 10.61 -10.82 22.25
N GLN A 257 9.83 -11.10 21.21
CA GLN A 257 10.18 -12.09 20.20
C GLN A 257 11.42 -11.68 19.38
N TYR A 258 11.53 -10.40 19.04
CA TYR A 258 12.69 -9.83 18.37
C TYR A 258 13.95 -9.92 19.26
N ASP A 259 13.85 -9.53 20.53
CA ASP A 259 14.98 -9.53 21.47
C ASP A 259 15.49 -10.94 21.82
N GLN A 260 14.58 -11.92 21.91
CA GLN A 260 14.91 -13.30 22.25
C GLN A 260 15.25 -14.19 21.04
N GLN A 261 15.21 -13.65 19.81
CA GLN A 261 15.44 -14.38 18.56
C GLN A 261 14.59 -15.67 18.42
N HIS A 262 13.39 -15.68 19.01
CA HIS A 262 12.50 -16.85 18.94
C HIS A 262 11.73 -16.89 17.62
N SER A 263 12.21 -17.69 16.66
CA SER A 263 11.62 -17.81 15.33
C SER A 263 10.39 -18.73 15.28
N GLN A 264 9.27 -18.31 15.87
CA GLN A 264 7.97 -18.99 15.73
C GLN A 264 6.97 -18.18 14.90
N ILE A 265 6.73 -18.61 13.67
CA ILE A 265 5.81 -17.95 12.73
C ILE A 265 4.40 -17.84 13.33
N LYS A 266 3.91 -18.90 13.98
CA LYS A 266 2.59 -18.93 14.62
C LYS A 266 2.43 -17.83 15.68
N LEU A 267 3.49 -17.55 16.43
CA LEU A 267 3.50 -16.53 17.46
C LEU A 267 3.45 -15.12 16.84
N SER A 268 4.24 -14.87 15.80
CA SER A 268 4.19 -13.61 15.03
C SER A 268 2.82 -13.36 14.41
N CYS A 269 2.19 -14.40 13.85
CA CYS A 269 0.83 -14.34 13.32
C CYS A 269 -0.19 -13.96 14.42
N PHE A 270 -0.07 -14.57 15.61
CA PHE A 270 -0.94 -14.28 16.75
C PHE A 270 -0.80 -12.81 17.21
N TRP A 271 0.43 -12.29 17.30
CA TRP A 271 0.63 -10.90 17.71
C TRP A 271 0.08 -9.89 16.70
N LEU A 272 0.30 -10.10 15.39
CA LEU A 272 -0.32 -9.22 14.39
C LEU A 272 -1.84 -9.35 14.35
N PHE A 273 -2.38 -10.56 14.52
CA PHE A 273 -3.82 -10.75 14.69
C PHE A 273 -4.36 -9.93 15.87
N SER A 274 -3.68 -9.94 17.01
CA SER A 274 -4.04 -9.14 18.20
C SER A 274 -3.99 -7.64 17.92
N ILE A 275 -2.96 -7.14 17.23
CA ILE A 275 -2.85 -5.73 16.84
C ILE A 275 -3.99 -5.32 15.90
N GLY A 276 -4.29 -6.14 14.89
CA GLY A 276 -5.41 -5.91 13.98
C GLY A 276 -6.76 -5.91 14.71
N LEU A 277 -6.95 -6.85 15.63
CA LEU A 277 -8.14 -6.90 16.49
C LEU A 277 -8.27 -5.60 17.30
N GLY A 278 -7.22 -5.21 18.01
CA GLY A 278 -7.20 -4.02 18.87
C GLY A 278 -7.41 -2.70 18.13
N SER A 279 -6.84 -2.57 16.93
CA SER A 279 -7.04 -1.41 16.05
C SER A 279 -8.53 -1.19 15.75
N THR A 280 -9.25 -2.24 15.34
CA THR A 280 -10.68 -2.14 15.03
C THR A 280 -11.52 -1.78 16.26
N PHE A 281 -11.18 -2.25 17.46
CA PHE A 281 -11.85 -1.84 18.71
C PHE A 281 -11.75 -0.34 18.97
N ILE A 282 -10.57 0.25 18.77
CA ILE A 282 -10.37 1.69 18.94
C ILE A 282 -11.08 2.46 17.82
N ASN A 283 -10.96 2.02 16.57
CA ASN A 283 -11.58 2.67 15.42
C ASN A 283 -13.12 2.70 15.53
N SER A 284 -13.75 1.58 15.90
CA SER A 284 -15.20 1.49 16.11
C SER A 284 -15.70 2.43 17.22
N ALA A 285 -14.94 2.55 18.32
CA ALA A 285 -15.26 3.49 19.40
C ALA A 285 -15.12 4.95 18.96
N CYS A 286 -14.02 5.28 18.26
CA CYS A 286 -13.75 6.62 17.76
C CYS A 286 -14.84 7.08 16.77
N LEU A 287 -15.18 6.24 15.78
CA LEU A 287 -16.21 6.55 14.79
C LEU A 287 -17.57 6.86 15.43
N LYS A 288 -18.04 6.00 16.36
CA LYS A 288 -19.33 6.24 17.03
C LYS A 288 -19.27 7.46 17.95
N CYS A 289 -18.21 7.61 18.72
CA CYS A 289 -18.05 8.74 19.63
C CYS A 289 -18.10 10.08 18.88
N CYS A 290 -17.37 10.22 17.78
CA CYS A 290 -17.37 11.43 16.96
C CYS A 290 -18.74 11.70 16.33
N ALA A 291 -19.38 10.68 15.77
CA ALA A 291 -20.70 10.81 15.14
C ALA A 291 -21.81 11.23 16.12
N VAL A 292 -21.77 10.73 17.36
CA VAL A 292 -22.76 11.04 18.41
C VAL A 292 -22.47 12.38 19.08
N SER A 293 -21.19 12.74 19.26
CA SER A 293 -20.78 13.99 19.91
C SER A 293 -21.09 15.22 19.05
N PHE A 294 -20.95 15.09 17.72
CA PHE A 294 -21.13 16.19 16.78
C PHE A 294 -22.25 15.89 15.76
N PRO A 295 -23.53 15.91 16.18
CA PRO A 295 -24.64 15.48 15.34
C PRO A 295 -24.98 16.41 14.18
N SER A 296 -24.57 17.68 14.23
CA SER A 296 -24.79 18.67 13.15
C SER A 296 -23.77 18.52 12.02
N ILE A 297 -22.51 18.23 12.34
CA ILE A 297 -21.37 18.11 11.42
C ILE A 297 -20.80 16.68 11.46
N ARG A 298 -21.68 15.68 11.38
CA ARG A 298 -21.29 14.26 11.51
C ARG A 298 -20.26 13.86 10.47
N GLY A 299 -20.35 14.40 9.25
CA GLY A 299 -19.45 14.06 8.16
C GLY A 299 -18.02 14.45 8.48
N VAL A 300 -17.76 15.72 8.78
CA VAL A 300 -16.42 16.21 9.12
C VAL A 300 -15.90 15.61 10.43
N ALA A 301 -16.76 15.49 11.44
CA ALA A 301 -16.37 14.96 12.75
C ALA A 301 -15.89 13.50 12.68
N THR A 302 -16.48 12.70 11.79
CA THR A 302 -16.07 11.29 11.60
C THR A 302 -14.95 11.13 10.58
N SER A 303 -14.92 11.97 9.54
CA SER A 303 -13.93 11.84 8.46
C SER A 303 -12.53 12.22 8.87
N LEU A 304 -12.35 13.24 9.74
CA LEU A 304 -11.04 13.72 10.14
C LEU A 304 -10.24 12.66 10.93
N PRO A 305 -10.78 12.03 12.00
CA PRO A 305 -10.09 10.93 12.68
C PRO A 305 -9.82 9.74 11.76
N LEU A 306 -10.75 9.41 10.86
CA LEU A 306 -10.58 8.30 9.91
C LEU A 306 -9.47 8.61 8.89
N ALA A 307 -9.33 9.86 8.45
CA ALA A 307 -8.24 10.29 7.59
C ALA A 307 -6.89 10.21 8.29
N LEU A 308 -6.81 10.69 9.54
CA LEU A 308 -5.59 10.62 10.37
C LEU A 308 -5.20 9.18 10.72
N TYR A 309 -6.17 8.29 10.94
CA TYR A 309 -5.92 6.85 11.08
C TYR A 309 -5.17 6.30 9.86
N GLY A 310 -5.57 6.69 8.65
CA GLY A 310 -4.90 6.29 7.41
C GLY A 310 -3.53 6.95 7.15
N LEU A 311 -3.23 8.09 7.79
CA LEU A 311 -1.94 8.79 7.68
C LEU A 311 -0.93 8.35 8.77
N SER A 312 -1.41 7.64 9.80
CA SER A 312 -0.68 7.39 11.03
C SER A 312 0.64 6.65 10.83
N ALA A 313 0.74 5.76 9.83
CA ALA A 313 1.95 4.98 9.65
C ALA A 313 2.98 5.65 8.73
N LEU A 314 2.61 6.64 7.91
CA LEU A 314 3.58 7.61 7.40
C LEU A 314 4.26 8.38 8.54
N PHE A 315 3.48 8.81 9.55
CA PHE A 315 4.01 9.50 10.72
C PHE A 315 5.01 8.61 11.50
N TYR A 316 4.63 7.36 11.82
CA TYR A 316 5.55 6.41 12.48
C TYR A 316 6.75 6.02 11.61
N SER A 317 6.59 5.93 10.29
CA SER A 317 7.70 5.65 9.36
C SER A 317 8.74 6.77 9.34
N VAL A 318 8.30 8.03 9.40
CA VAL A 318 9.21 9.18 9.50
C VAL A 318 9.97 9.13 10.83
N ILE A 319 9.28 8.90 11.94
CA ILE A 319 9.91 8.76 13.26
C ILE A 319 10.93 7.62 13.27
N ALA A 320 10.59 6.45 12.74
CA ALA A 320 11.51 5.32 12.64
C ALA A 320 12.75 5.67 11.83
N SER A 321 12.59 6.41 10.73
CA SER A 321 13.66 6.78 9.83
C SER A 321 14.61 7.85 10.38
N VAL A 322 14.10 8.74 11.24
CA VAL A 322 14.87 9.84 11.81
C VAL A 322 15.53 9.42 13.12
N PHE A 323 14.79 8.73 14.00
CA PHE A 323 15.22 8.47 15.37
C PHE A 323 15.71 7.03 15.61
N TYR A 324 15.23 6.03 14.85
CA TYR A 324 15.44 4.62 15.14
C TYR A 324 16.11 3.84 13.99
N THR A 325 17.01 4.48 13.24
CA THR A 325 17.75 3.80 12.16
C THR A 325 18.55 2.61 12.68
N GLY A 326 18.23 1.39 12.22
CA GLY A 326 18.91 0.16 12.62
C GLY A 326 18.59 -0.35 14.03
N ARG A 327 17.66 0.28 14.75
CA ARG A 327 17.27 -0.08 16.13
C ARG A 327 15.80 -0.50 16.20
N THR A 328 15.47 -1.59 15.53
CA THR A 328 14.07 -2.06 15.34
C THR A 328 13.41 -2.47 16.66
N SER A 329 14.16 -3.07 17.59
CA SER A 329 13.66 -3.41 18.93
C SER A 329 13.18 -2.19 19.72
N GLU A 330 13.98 -1.12 19.74
CA GLU A 330 13.65 0.11 20.46
C GLU A 330 12.44 0.81 19.84
N PHE A 331 12.34 0.77 18.51
CA PHE A 331 11.17 1.28 17.80
C PHE A 331 9.88 0.52 18.15
N LEU A 332 9.90 -0.81 18.18
CA LEU A 332 8.74 -1.61 18.60
C LEU A 332 8.30 -1.28 20.03
N GLY A 333 9.26 -1.08 20.93
CA GLY A 333 9.00 -0.61 22.29
C GLY A 333 8.38 0.79 22.33
N PHE A 334 8.91 1.71 21.52
CA PHE A 334 8.39 3.06 21.38
C PHE A 334 6.93 3.08 20.91
N VAL A 335 6.57 2.28 19.92
CA VAL A 335 5.18 2.18 19.42
C VAL A 335 4.25 1.61 20.49
N GLY A 336 4.68 0.58 21.24
CA GLY A 336 3.89 0.07 22.37
C GLY A 336 3.66 1.11 23.47
N ILE A 337 4.69 1.88 23.82
CA ILE A 337 4.62 2.91 24.87
C ILE A 337 3.84 4.14 24.41
N SER A 338 3.92 4.52 23.13
CA SER A 338 3.18 5.68 22.61
C SER A 338 1.67 5.49 22.76
N ILE A 339 1.17 4.27 22.59
CA ILE A 339 -0.25 3.95 22.82
C ILE A 339 -0.66 4.16 24.27
N VAL A 340 0.19 3.80 25.25
CA VAL A 340 -0.08 4.08 26.67
C VAL A 340 -0.20 5.58 26.91
N ALA A 341 0.72 6.38 26.37
CA ALA A 341 0.69 7.83 26.49
C ALA A 341 -0.57 8.43 25.83
N ILE A 342 -0.92 7.98 24.62
CA ILE A 342 -2.13 8.42 23.91
C ILE A 342 -3.38 8.06 24.71
N CYS A 343 -3.49 6.84 25.24
CA CYS A 343 -4.62 6.43 26.06
C CYS A 343 -4.75 7.28 27.31
N PHE A 344 -3.63 7.61 27.98
CA PHE A 344 -3.65 8.45 29.17
C PHE A 344 -4.15 9.87 28.85
N VAL A 345 -3.67 10.47 27.76
CA VAL A 345 -4.08 11.81 27.32
C VAL A 345 -5.55 11.83 26.87
N CYS A 346 -6.01 10.81 26.16
CA CYS A 346 -7.37 10.74 25.61
C CYS A 346 -8.43 10.23 26.61
N PHE A 347 -8.02 9.55 27.69
CA PHE A 347 -8.94 8.92 28.65
C PHE A 347 -9.99 9.88 29.24
N PRO A 348 -9.64 11.10 29.71
CA PRO A 348 -10.63 12.02 30.28
C PRO A 348 -11.73 12.37 29.28
N SER A 349 -11.36 12.69 28.04
CA SER A 349 -12.30 13.06 26.97
C SER A 349 -13.22 11.89 26.60
N VAL A 350 -12.67 10.68 26.44
CA VAL A 350 -13.45 9.48 26.10
C VAL A 350 -14.38 9.08 27.25
N TYR A 351 -13.92 9.20 28.50
CA TYR A 351 -14.73 8.90 29.68
C TYR A 351 -15.92 9.86 29.83
N ILE A 352 -15.70 11.16 29.63
CA ILE A 352 -16.77 12.16 29.66
C ILE A 352 -17.80 11.87 28.57
N ALA A 353 -17.35 11.60 27.34
CA ALA A 353 -18.23 11.27 26.23
C ALA A 353 -19.05 9.98 26.49
N ASP A 354 -18.44 8.96 27.10
CA ASP A 354 -19.13 7.71 27.44
C ASP A 354 -20.18 7.92 28.53
N LYS A 355 -19.87 8.75 29.54
CA LYS A 355 -20.82 9.12 30.59
C LYS A 355 -22.00 9.89 30.03
N GLU A 356 -21.74 10.87 29.16
CA GLU A 356 -22.79 11.65 28.51
C GLU A 356 -23.71 10.78 27.65
N HIS A 357 -23.13 9.85 26.87
CA HIS A 357 -23.90 8.90 26.06
C HIS A 357 -24.79 7.99 26.93
N LYS A 358 -24.27 7.47 28.04
CA LYS A 358 -25.06 6.66 28.99
C LYS A 358 -26.21 7.45 29.61
N LEU A 359 -25.99 8.71 29.98
CA LEU A 359 -27.02 9.60 30.51
C LEU A 359 -28.12 9.87 29.47
N ARG A 360 -27.75 10.16 28.23
CA ARG A 360 -28.70 10.35 27.13
C ARG A 360 -29.57 9.11 26.92
N ASN A 361 -28.99 7.91 26.88
CA ASN A 361 -29.75 6.66 26.72
C ASN A 361 -30.69 6.38 27.91
N ALA A 362 -30.25 6.68 29.14
CA ALA A 362 -31.10 6.56 30.33
C ALA A 362 -32.29 7.53 30.30
N SER A 363 -32.09 8.75 29.77
CA SER A 363 -33.18 9.74 29.62
C SER A 363 -34.21 9.32 28.56
N THR A 364 -33.76 8.75 27.43
CA THR A 364 -34.65 8.22 26.39
C THR A 364 -35.45 7.01 26.90
N PHE A 365 -34.81 6.09 27.64
CA PHE A 365 -35.49 4.94 28.23
C PHE A 365 -36.54 5.34 29.27
N ARG A 366 -36.27 6.38 30.07
CA ARG A 366 -37.22 6.91 31.06
C ARG A 366 -38.47 7.53 30.40
N ASN A 367 -38.31 8.22 29.27
CA ASN A 367 -39.45 8.74 28.49
C ASN A 367 -40.24 7.63 27.80
N ASN A 368 -39.58 6.56 27.35
CA ASN A 368 -40.25 5.40 26.78
C ASN A 368 -40.98 4.57 27.85
N HIS A 369 -40.47 4.43 29.07
CA HIS A 369 -41.16 3.70 30.15
C HIS A 369 -42.51 4.36 30.56
N SER A 370 -42.64 5.68 30.45
CA SER A 370 -43.94 6.36 30.60
C SER A 370 -44.93 6.07 29.46
N LEU A 371 -44.44 5.68 28.27
CA LEU A 371 -45.24 5.28 27.11
C LEU A 371 -45.48 3.76 27.04
N GLU A 372 -44.52 2.94 27.47
CA GLU A 372 -44.53 1.46 27.43
C GLU A 372 -45.49 0.82 28.42
N LEU A 373 -45.91 1.52 29.49
CA LEU A 373 -47.02 1.07 30.34
C LEU A 373 -48.34 0.93 29.56
N ARG A 374 -48.42 1.47 28.33
CA ARG A 374 -49.60 1.40 27.46
C ARG A 374 -49.50 0.38 26.31
N GLU A 375 -48.33 -0.19 26.01
CA GLU A 375 -48.14 -1.00 24.79
C GLU A 375 -47.23 -2.22 25.03
N LYS A 376 -47.60 -3.08 25.98
CA LYS A 376 -46.99 -4.42 26.09
C LYS A 376 -47.45 -5.32 24.93
N SER A 377 -46.64 -5.45 23.87
CA SER A 377 -46.33 -6.72 23.17
C SER A 377 -45.53 -6.52 21.88
N VAL A 378 -44.21 -6.28 21.93
CA VAL A 378 -43.33 -6.53 20.77
C VAL A 378 -42.00 -7.12 21.25
N ASN A 379 -41.61 -8.24 20.63
CA ASN A 379 -40.47 -9.09 20.98
C ASN A 379 -39.10 -8.38 20.95
N PRO A 380 -38.16 -8.76 21.84
CA PRO A 380 -36.85 -8.12 21.97
C PRO A 380 -35.74 -8.74 21.09
N ASP A 381 -35.98 -8.97 19.80
CA ASP A 381 -34.96 -9.50 18.87
C ASP A 381 -34.55 -8.47 17.78
N SER A 382 -34.05 -7.32 18.25
CA SER A 382 -33.66 -6.13 17.46
C SER A 382 -32.47 -6.33 16.48
N LYS A 383 -31.70 -7.43 16.58
CA LYS A 383 -30.49 -7.61 15.73
C LYS A 383 -30.74 -8.25 14.37
N ALA A 384 -31.83 -9.01 14.22
CA ALA A 384 -32.18 -9.66 12.95
C ALA A 384 -32.91 -8.72 11.97
N GLU A 385 -33.28 -7.51 12.42
CA GLU A 385 -33.98 -6.53 11.58
C GLU A 385 -33.09 -5.93 10.49
N LEU A 386 -31.78 -5.78 10.76
CA LEU A 386 -30.82 -5.28 9.77
C LEU A 386 -30.85 -6.13 8.49
N PHE A 387 -30.81 -7.46 8.65
CA PHE A 387 -30.78 -8.41 7.54
C PHE A 387 -32.10 -8.53 6.79
N LYS A 388 -33.22 -8.04 7.37
CA LYS A 388 -34.52 -7.96 6.69
C LYS A 388 -34.63 -6.73 5.79
N SER A 389 -33.78 -5.73 5.97
CA SER A 389 -33.84 -4.49 5.20
C SER A 389 -33.21 -4.63 3.82
N TYR A 390 -33.99 -4.34 2.77
CA TYR A 390 -33.45 -4.32 1.40
C TYR A 390 -32.38 -3.23 1.22
N LYS A 391 -32.50 -2.10 1.95
CA LYS A 391 -31.51 -1.01 1.91
C LYS A 391 -30.15 -1.46 2.42
N PHE A 392 -30.13 -2.38 3.40
CA PHE A 392 -28.89 -2.97 3.91
C PHE A 392 -28.20 -3.78 2.82
N TRP A 393 -28.93 -4.67 2.13
CA TRP A 393 -28.35 -5.49 1.05
C TRP A 393 -27.89 -4.66 -0.15
N LEU A 394 -28.60 -3.58 -0.49
CA LEU A 394 -28.14 -2.64 -1.52
C LEU A 394 -26.84 -1.94 -1.11
N LEU A 395 -26.75 -1.42 0.11
CA LEU A 395 -25.50 -0.82 0.62
C LEU A 395 -24.35 -1.84 0.72
N PHE A 396 -24.67 -3.06 1.15
CA PHE A 396 -23.72 -4.16 1.22
C PHE A 396 -23.18 -4.48 -0.18
N ALA A 397 -24.03 -4.58 -1.19
CA ALA A 397 -23.62 -4.78 -2.58
C ALA A 397 -22.81 -3.60 -3.13
N ILE A 398 -23.25 -2.36 -2.90
CA ILE A 398 -22.52 -1.14 -3.34
C ILE A 398 -21.13 -1.09 -2.72
N LEU A 399 -21.02 -1.26 -1.39
CA LEU A 399 -19.73 -1.29 -0.71
C LEU A 399 -18.88 -2.45 -1.22
N GLY A 400 -19.45 -3.65 -1.31
CA GLY A 400 -18.77 -4.84 -1.80
C GLY A 400 -18.19 -4.64 -3.20
N SER A 401 -18.95 -4.05 -4.12
CA SER A 401 -18.47 -3.71 -5.46
C SER A 401 -17.40 -2.59 -5.43
N LEU A 402 -17.71 -1.40 -4.92
CA LEU A 402 -16.80 -0.25 -5.01
C LEU A 402 -15.49 -0.47 -4.24
N ALA A 403 -15.56 -1.03 -3.04
CA ALA A 403 -14.38 -1.32 -2.25
C ALA A 403 -13.53 -2.41 -2.91
N SER A 404 -14.12 -3.50 -3.41
CA SER A 404 -13.33 -4.58 -4.03
C SER A 404 -12.61 -4.13 -5.29
N LEU A 405 -13.19 -3.22 -6.08
CA LEU A 405 -12.51 -2.61 -7.23
C LEU A 405 -11.25 -1.83 -6.82
N GLY A 406 -11.35 -1.04 -5.74
CA GLY A 406 -10.20 -0.34 -5.17
C GLY A 406 -9.18 -1.32 -4.59
N GLN A 407 -9.62 -2.28 -3.78
CA GLN A 407 -8.73 -3.28 -3.15
C GLN A 407 -7.98 -4.13 -4.18
N MET A 408 -8.66 -4.57 -5.26
CA MET A 408 -8.02 -5.29 -6.36
C MET A 408 -6.90 -4.47 -6.97
N TYR A 409 -7.13 -3.18 -7.24
CA TYR A 409 -6.08 -2.32 -7.78
C TYR A 409 -4.90 -2.19 -6.81
N ILE A 410 -5.16 -1.93 -5.53
CA ILE A 410 -4.09 -1.73 -4.52
C ILE A 410 -3.26 -3.02 -4.35
N TYR A 411 -3.89 -4.20 -4.38
CA TYR A 411 -3.18 -5.48 -4.35
C TYR A 411 -2.35 -5.76 -5.62
N SER A 412 -2.83 -5.30 -6.76
CA SER A 412 -2.24 -5.63 -8.06
C SER A 412 -1.30 -4.56 -8.62
N VAL A 413 -1.27 -3.35 -8.04
CA VAL A 413 -0.50 -2.20 -8.58
C VAL A 413 1.00 -2.52 -8.73
N GLY A 414 1.55 -3.36 -7.85
CA GLY A 414 2.94 -3.79 -7.94
C GLY A 414 3.25 -4.59 -9.21
N TYR A 415 2.31 -5.42 -9.64
CA TYR A 415 2.39 -6.21 -10.88
C TYR A 415 2.16 -5.35 -12.12
N ILE A 416 1.27 -4.34 -12.02
CA ILE A 416 1.03 -3.34 -13.08
C ILE A 416 2.29 -2.51 -13.33
N VAL A 417 2.95 -2.03 -12.28
CA VAL A 417 4.24 -1.32 -12.39
C VAL A 417 5.27 -2.23 -13.08
N LYS A 418 5.37 -3.48 -12.62
CA LYS A 418 6.33 -4.44 -13.15
C LYS A 418 6.12 -4.69 -14.65
N SER A 419 4.88 -4.87 -15.11
CA SER A 419 4.60 -5.09 -16.53
C SER A 419 4.81 -3.85 -17.41
N LEU A 420 4.53 -2.65 -16.89
CA LEU A 420 4.75 -1.40 -17.64
C LEU A 420 6.24 -1.04 -17.75
N VAL A 421 6.99 -1.18 -16.64
CA VAL A 421 8.44 -0.97 -16.66
C VAL A 421 9.12 -2.02 -17.55
N GLY A 422 8.72 -3.28 -17.43
CA GLY A 422 9.25 -4.35 -18.27
C GLY A 422 8.96 -4.16 -19.75
N PHE A 423 7.77 -3.66 -20.11
CA PHE A 423 7.44 -3.31 -21.49
C PHE A 423 8.32 -2.17 -22.02
N THR A 424 8.55 -1.10 -21.23
CA THR A 424 9.41 0.02 -21.68
C THR A 424 10.85 -0.43 -21.90
N ILE A 425 11.39 -1.29 -21.04
CA ILE A 425 12.75 -1.83 -21.18
C ILE A 425 12.86 -2.71 -22.44
N ALA A 426 11.86 -3.58 -22.68
CA ALA A 426 11.81 -4.44 -23.85
C ALA A 426 11.64 -3.66 -25.17
N GLU A 427 10.90 -2.56 -25.17
CA GLU A 427 10.66 -1.74 -26.36
C GLU A 427 11.84 -0.83 -26.71
N GLN A 428 12.58 -0.33 -25.71
CA GLN A 428 13.70 0.58 -25.95
C GLN A 428 15.01 -0.13 -26.32
N ASN A 429 15.06 -1.49 -26.33
CA ASN A 429 16.31 -2.27 -26.48
C ASN A 429 17.47 -1.63 -25.70
N LEU A 430 17.18 -1.11 -24.49
CA LEU A 430 18.21 -0.55 -23.64
C LEU A 430 19.19 -1.70 -23.45
N GLU A 431 20.42 -1.55 -23.97
CA GLU A 431 21.41 -2.60 -23.94
C GLU A 431 21.43 -3.20 -22.55
N ILE A 432 21.53 -4.53 -22.52
CA ILE A 432 21.57 -5.41 -21.37
C ILE A 432 22.91 -5.18 -20.60
N THR A 433 23.29 -3.93 -20.43
CA THR A 433 24.45 -3.38 -19.72
C THR A 433 23.98 -2.66 -18.45
N THR A 434 22.68 -2.40 -18.29
CA THR A 434 22.10 -2.18 -16.96
C THR A 434 22.03 -3.49 -16.20
N THR A 435 22.97 -3.68 -15.28
CA THR A 435 22.99 -4.73 -14.24
C THR A 435 21.58 -4.99 -13.72
N GLY A 436 21.13 -6.25 -13.63
CA GLY A 436 19.78 -6.61 -13.17
C GLY A 436 19.36 -5.91 -11.88
N ASP A 437 20.32 -5.65 -11.00
CA ASP A 437 20.16 -4.88 -9.76
C ASP A 437 19.59 -3.46 -9.98
N LYS A 438 19.98 -2.75 -11.05
CA LYS A 438 19.47 -1.39 -11.34
C LYS A 438 17.99 -1.43 -11.74
N ILE A 439 17.55 -2.47 -12.44
CA ILE A 439 16.17 -2.63 -12.88
C ILE A 439 15.27 -2.97 -11.68
N ASP A 440 15.73 -3.85 -10.80
CA ASP A 440 14.99 -4.21 -9.59
C ASP A 440 14.82 -3.02 -8.64
N VAL A 441 15.87 -2.19 -8.48
CA VAL A 441 15.79 -0.94 -7.71
C VAL A 441 14.78 0.03 -8.32
N LEU A 442 14.75 0.19 -9.65
CA LEU A 442 13.78 1.05 -10.34
C LEU A 442 12.35 0.56 -10.13
N ILE A 443 12.09 -0.74 -10.30
CA ILE A 443 10.76 -1.33 -10.08
C ILE A 443 10.32 -1.09 -8.64
N GLN A 444 11.20 -1.36 -7.67
CA GLN A 444 10.91 -1.16 -6.26
C GLN A 444 10.58 0.31 -5.94
N GLN A 445 11.36 1.26 -6.49
CA GLN A 445 11.11 2.69 -6.29
C GLN A 445 9.75 3.11 -6.87
N GLN A 446 9.41 2.65 -8.07
CA GLN A 446 8.12 2.95 -8.69
C GLN A 446 6.95 2.33 -7.92
N GLN A 447 7.08 1.10 -7.42
CA GLN A 447 6.05 0.47 -6.59
C GLN A 447 5.80 1.27 -5.30
N GLN A 448 6.85 1.71 -4.62
CA GLN A 448 6.73 2.54 -3.41
C GLN A 448 6.08 3.89 -3.71
N LEU A 449 6.40 4.51 -4.85
CA LEU A 449 5.74 5.75 -5.29
C LEU A 449 4.23 5.56 -5.43
N GLN A 450 3.78 4.49 -6.09
CA GLN A 450 2.33 4.24 -6.27
C GLN A 450 1.61 4.06 -4.93
N VAL A 451 2.18 3.25 -4.03
CA VAL A 451 1.62 2.99 -2.69
C VAL A 451 1.52 4.28 -1.88
N GLY A 452 2.55 5.14 -1.92
CA GLY A 452 2.52 6.46 -1.28
C GLY A 452 1.43 7.36 -1.83
N MET A 453 1.26 7.41 -3.16
CA MET A 453 0.21 8.21 -3.81
C MET A 453 -1.20 7.74 -3.43
N ILE A 454 -1.43 6.42 -3.35
CA ILE A 454 -2.71 5.84 -2.91
C ILE A 454 -3.02 6.26 -1.46
N SER A 455 -2.06 6.19 -0.54
CA SER A 455 -2.27 6.53 0.88
C SER A 455 -2.63 8.02 1.06
N ILE A 456 -1.88 8.93 0.41
CA ILE A 456 -2.17 10.37 0.43
C ILE A 456 -3.55 10.65 -0.16
N ALA A 457 -3.86 10.07 -1.31
CA ALA A 457 -5.14 10.29 -1.97
C ALA A 457 -6.32 9.73 -1.16
N ASN A 458 -6.15 8.59 -0.49
CA ASN A 458 -7.15 8.02 0.41
C ASN A 458 -7.47 8.98 1.56
N CYS A 459 -6.45 9.57 2.19
CA CYS A 459 -6.63 10.62 3.20
C CYS A 459 -7.46 11.80 2.66
N VAL A 460 -7.10 12.31 1.48
CA VAL A 460 -7.83 13.40 0.81
C VAL A 460 -9.28 13.00 0.52
N GLY A 461 -9.51 11.81 -0.02
CA GLY A 461 -10.84 11.28 -0.33
C GLY A 461 -11.75 11.18 0.90
N ARG A 462 -11.20 10.74 2.04
CA ARG A 462 -11.93 10.68 3.33
C ARG A 462 -12.37 12.08 3.77
N ILE A 463 -11.44 13.04 3.80
CA ILE A 463 -11.74 14.44 4.19
C ILE A 463 -12.79 15.04 3.27
N LEU A 464 -12.62 14.91 1.95
CA LEU A 464 -13.56 15.43 0.95
C LEU A 464 -14.97 14.85 1.14
N SER A 465 -15.08 13.53 1.33
CA SER A 465 -16.39 12.89 1.50
C SER A 465 -17.13 13.35 2.76
N GLY A 466 -16.41 13.62 3.86
CA GLY A 466 -17.02 14.15 5.09
C GLY A 466 -17.50 15.60 4.92
N ILE A 467 -16.67 16.46 4.33
CA ILE A 467 -17.02 17.87 4.06
C ILE A 467 -18.20 17.94 3.10
N LEU A 468 -18.13 17.25 1.96
CA LEU A 468 -19.23 17.21 0.98
C LEU A 468 -20.49 16.58 1.59
N GLY A 469 -20.33 15.58 2.46
CA GLY A 469 -21.40 14.93 3.20
C GLY A 469 -22.17 15.90 4.10
N ASP A 470 -21.51 16.85 4.73
CA ASP A 470 -22.20 17.87 5.53
C ASP A 470 -22.79 18.98 4.65
N ILE A 471 -22.07 19.40 3.59
CA ILE A 471 -22.58 20.39 2.63
C ILE A 471 -23.87 19.91 1.96
N ILE A 472 -23.93 18.67 1.47
CA ILE A 472 -25.11 18.16 0.75
C ILE A 472 -26.34 18.10 1.66
N THR A 473 -26.15 17.75 2.93
CA THR A 473 -27.25 17.64 3.90
C THR A 473 -27.67 19.01 4.43
N GLN A 474 -26.73 19.91 4.73
CA GLN A 474 -27.04 21.22 5.31
C GLN A 474 -27.45 22.27 4.26
N SER A 475 -26.74 22.32 3.12
CA SER A 475 -26.96 23.35 2.09
C SER A 475 -28.03 22.93 1.08
N PHE A 476 -28.03 21.67 0.66
CA PHE A 476 -28.94 21.18 -0.38
C PHE A 476 -30.13 20.38 0.17
N SER A 477 -30.18 20.10 1.48
CA SER A 477 -31.21 19.27 2.12
C SER A 477 -31.42 17.91 1.44
N MET A 478 -30.36 17.38 0.81
CA MET A 478 -30.38 16.09 0.12
C MET A 478 -29.71 15.00 0.97
N PRO A 479 -30.15 13.74 0.85
CA PRO A 479 -29.51 12.64 1.57
C PRO A 479 -28.07 12.43 1.05
N ARG A 480 -27.15 12.10 1.97
CA ARG A 480 -25.73 11.87 1.66
C ARG A 480 -25.49 10.73 0.67
N SER A 481 -26.46 9.84 0.50
CA SER A 481 -26.44 8.73 -0.48
C SER A 481 -26.24 9.18 -1.92
N TRP A 482 -26.62 10.41 -2.28
CA TRP A 482 -26.36 10.96 -3.62
C TRP A 482 -24.86 11.12 -3.91
N LEU A 483 -24.04 11.33 -2.88
CA LEU A 483 -22.59 11.42 -3.05
C LEU A 483 -21.95 10.10 -3.46
N LEU A 484 -22.64 8.96 -3.32
CA LEU A 484 -22.12 7.65 -3.78
C LEU A 484 -21.95 7.57 -5.30
N LEU A 485 -22.58 8.48 -6.07
CA LEU A 485 -22.37 8.56 -7.52
C LEU A 485 -20.94 9.00 -7.88
N ILE A 486 -20.32 9.83 -7.03
CA ILE A 486 -18.95 10.32 -7.25
C ILE A 486 -17.95 9.16 -7.26
N PRO A 487 -17.83 8.32 -6.19
CA PRO A 487 -16.93 7.20 -6.22
C PRO A 487 -17.38 6.13 -7.21
N SER A 488 -18.66 5.90 -7.49
CA SER A 488 -19.07 4.85 -8.43
C SER A 488 -18.66 5.14 -9.88
N VAL A 489 -18.88 6.37 -10.34
CA VAL A 489 -18.42 6.81 -11.66
C VAL A 489 -16.90 6.95 -11.67
N GLY A 490 -16.34 7.52 -10.60
CA GLY A 490 -14.91 7.73 -10.44
C GLY A 490 -14.09 6.44 -10.49
N THR A 491 -14.46 5.41 -9.72
CA THR A 491 -13.75 4.12 -9.76
C THR A 491 -13.87 3.44 -11.12
N THR A 492 -15.04 3.53 -11.77
CA THR A 492 -15.25 2.98 -13.12
C THR A 492 -14.32 3.65 -14.13
N PHE A 493 -14.23 4.99 -14.08
CA PHE A 493 -13.30 5.76 -14.91
C PHE A 493 -11.85 5.37 -14.64
N CYS A 494 -11.46 5.17 -13.38
CA CYS A 494 -10.10 4.73 -13.04
C CYS A 494 -9.77 3.35 -13.63
N GLN A 495 -10.70 2.38 -13.62
CA GLN A 495 -10.45 1.06 -14.24
C GLN A 495 -10.19 1.18 -15.74
N LEU A 496 -10.97 2.01 -16.45
CA LEU A 496 -10.78 2.28 -17.87
C LEU A 496 -9.45 3.00 -18.15
N LEU A 497 -9.15 4.04 -17.37
CA LEU A 497 -7.90 4.79 -17.48
C LEU A 497 -6.68 3.89 -17.24
N THR A 498 -6.75 3.01 -16.24
CA THR A 498 -5.69 2.02 -15.97
C THR A 498 -5.49 1.09 -17.16
N SER A 499 -6.58 0.63 -17.78
CA SER A 499 -6.53 -0.26 -18.95
C SER A 499 -5.89 0.41 -20.16
N SER A 500 -6.12 1.71 -20.34
CA SER A 500 -5.53 2.52 -21.42
C SER A 500 -4.10 3.02 -21.14
N THR A 501 -3.57 2.84 -19.93
CA THR A 501 -2.25 3.37 -19.55
C THR A 501 -1.14 2.52 -20.12
N GLN A 502 -0.38 3.05 -21.09
CA GLN A 502 0.75 2.35 -21.72
C GLN A 502 2.11 2.70 -21.11
N GLN A 503 2.24 3.88 -20.50
CA GLN A 503 3.48 4.37 -19.89
C GLN A 503 3.37 4.41 -18.38
N TYR A 504 4.43 4.01 -17.67
CA TYR A 504 4.47 4.06 -16.20
C TYR A 504 4.44 5.50 -15.63
N ALA A 505 4.82 6.51 -16.42
CA ALA A 505 4.80 7.92 -16.03
C ALA A 505 3.38 8.46 -15.73
N ASN A 506 2.35 7.89 -16.37
CA ASN A 506 0.95 8.29 -16.17
C ASN A 506 0.26 7.51 -15.03
N LEU A 507 0.91 6.47 -14.52
CA LEU A 507 0.37 5.61 -13.46
C LEU A 507 0.15 6.33 -12.11
N PRO A 508 1.02 7.25 -11.64
CA PRO A 508 0.82 7.98 -10.38
C PRO A 508 -0.51 8.74 -10.31
N LEU A 509 -0.93 9.38 -11.40
CA LEU A 509 -2.20 10.12 -11.45
C LEU A 509 -3.40 9.17 -11.28
N ASN A 510 -3.30 8.00 -11.89
CA ASN A 510 -4.32 6.97 -11.80
C ASN A 510 -4.35 6.33 -10.39
N SER A 511 -3.19 6.01 -9.80
CA SER A 511 -3.09 5.55 -8.41
C SER A 511 -3.66 6.56 -7.41
N PHE A 512 -3.40 7.86 -7.63
CA PHE A 512 -4.01 8.93 -6.84
C PHE A 512 -5.54 8.91 -6.98
N SER A 513 -6.06 8.82 -8.20
CA SER A 513 -7.50 8.82 -8.46
C SER A 513 -8.21 7.61 -7.82
N VAL A 514 -7.63 6.41 -7.93
CA VAL A 514 -8.14 5.20 -7.25
C VAL A 514 -8.13 5.37 -5.75
N GLY A 515 -7.03 5.85 -5.16
CA GLY A 515 -6.92 6.10 -3.73
C GLY A 515 -7.97 7.10 -3.23
N LEU A 516 -8.21 8.17 -3.98
CA LEU A 516 -9.22 9.19 -3.68
C LEU A 516 -10.63 8.58 -3.59
N PHE A 517 -11.09 7.87 -4.63
CA PHE A 517 -12.45 7.30 -4.62
C PHE A 517 -12.60 6.13 -3.63
N TYR A 518 -11.53 5.38 -3.39
CA TYR A 518 -11.51 4.34 -2.36
C TYR A 518 -11.68 4.95 -0.96
N GLY A 519 -10.91 5.99 -0.62
CA GLY A 519 -11.04 6.72 0.64
C GLY A 519 -12.41 7.38 0.79
N PHE A 520 -12.94 7.96 -0.29
CA PHE A 520 -14.27 8.56 -0.34
C PHE A 520 -15.36 7.54 0.02
N THR A 521 -15.29 6.34 -0.55
CA THR A 521 -16.25 5.25 -0.31
C THR A 521 -16.23 4.80 1.15
N PHE A 522 -15.04 4.54 1.70
CA PHE A 522 -14.89 4.02 3.06
C PHE A 522 -15.24 5.02 4.16
N CYS A 523 -15.25 6.31 3.86
CA CYS A 523 -15.71 7.33 4.80
C CYS A 523 -17.20 7.65 4.64
N LEU A 524 -17.73 7.67 3.42
CA LEU A 524 -19.12 8.01 3.17
C LEU A 524 -20.11 6.93 3.64
N ILE A 525 -19.81 5.65 3.40
CA ILE A 525 -20.73 4.55 3.72
C ILE A 525 -21.03 4.40 5.22
N PRO A 526 -20.07 4.47 6.17
CA PRO A 526 -20.43 4.44 7.59
C PRO A 526 -21.35 5.59 7.97
N ILE A 527 -21.16 6.80 7.41
CA ILE A 527 -22.07 7.93 7.67
C ILE A 527 -23.49 7.60 7.19
N ILE A 528 -23.63 7.04 5.99
CA ILE A 528 -24.93 6.63 5.45
C ILE A 528 -25.57 5.51 6.29
N VAL A 529 -24.80 4.54 6.78
CA VAL A 529 -25.28 3.49 7.68
C VAL A 529 -25.85 4.09 8.97
N GLY A 530 -25.17 5.08 9.56
CA GLY A 530 -25.66 5.80 10.74
C GLY A 530 -26.91 6.63 10.49
N ASP A 531 -27.05 7.21 9.30
CA ASP A 531 -28.24 8.00 8.93
C ASP A 531 -29.48 7.13 8.67
N ILE A 532 -29.32 5.94 8.08
CA ILE A 532 -30.44 5.06 7.71
C ILE A 532 -30.87 4.13 8.84
N PHE A 533 -29.92 3.51 9.53
CA PHE A 533 -30.19 2.51 10.56
C PHE A 533 -30.13 3.09 11.98
N GLY A 534 -29.80 4.38 12.11
CA GLY A 534 -29.68 5.07 13.39
C GLY A 534 -28.36 4.82 14.11
N MET A 535 -28.16 5.56 15.21
CA MET A 535 -26.92 5.57 15.98
C MET A 535 -26.89 4.57 17.15
N GLU A 536 -27.99 3.89 17.47
CA GLU A 536 -28.07 2.97 18.61
C GLU A 536 -27.17 1.73 18.41
N ASN A 537 -27.38 1.00 17.31
CA ASN A 537 -26.61 -0.18 16.91
C ASN A 537 -25.64 0.12 15.74
N PHE A 538 -25.20 1.38 15.62
CA PHE A 538 -24.40 1.84 14.49
C PHE A 538 -23.11 1.04 14.31
N SER A 539 -22.33 0.83 15.37
CA SER A 539 -21.01 0.21 15.23
C SER A 539 -21.13 -1.26 14.86
N PHE A 540 -22.13 -1.97 15.37
CA PHE A 540 -22.44 -3.34 14.93
C PHE A 540 -22.87 -3.40 13.47
N ASN A 541 -23.78 -2.51 13.04
CA ASN A 541 -24.26 -2.45 11.66
C ASN A 541 -23.11 -2.17 10.69
N TRP A 542 -22.27 -1.16 10.97
CA TRP A 542 -21.09 -0.86 10.18
C TRP A 542 -20.10 -2.03 10.17
N GLY A 543 -19.86 -2.67 11.33
CA GLY A 543 -18.99 -3.82 11.45
C GLY A 543 -19.39 -4.99 10.55
N ILE A 544 -20.70 -5.25 10.38
CA ILE A 544 -21.21 -6.23 9.43
C ILE A 544 -21.08 -5.74 7.99
N THR A 545 -21.48 -4.50 7.70
CA THR A 545 -21.40 -3.92 6.36
C THR A 545 -19.97 -3.96 5.83
N CYS A 546 -18.97 -3.68 6.68
CA CYS A 546 -17.55 -3.71 6.33
C CYS A 546 -17.03 -5.10 5.89
N LEU A 547 -17.78 -6.18 6.11
CA LEU A 547 -17.43 -7.53 5.61
C LEU A 547 -17.73 -7.70 4.12
N ALA A 548 -18.55 -6.83 3.52
CA ALA A 548 -18.97 -6.95 2.12
C ALA A 548 -17.83 -7.08 1.09
N PRO A 549 -16.71 -6.35 1.21
CA PRO A 549 -15.66 -6.39 0.20
C PRO A 549 -14.82 -7.67 0.22
N ILE A 550 -14.83 -8.45 1.31
CA ILE A 550 -13.90 -9.59 1.52
C ILE A 550 -13.99 -10.60 0.37
N GLY A 551 -15.20 -11.10 0.09
CA GLY A 551 -15.43 -12.09 -0.95
C GLY A 551 -15.13 -11.57 -2.36
N PRO A 552 -15.77 -10.46 -2.79
CA PRO A 552 -15.52 -9.88 -4.12
C PRO A 552 -14.07 -9.46 -4.34
N SER A 553 -13.38 -8.92 -3.33
CA SER A 553 -11.96 -8.55 -3.44
C SER A 553 -11.09 -9.77 -3.69
N TYR A 554 -11.26 -10.84 -2.91
CA TYR A 554 -10.51 -12.08 -3.15
C TYR A 554 -10.75 -12.62 -4.56
N TYR A 555 -12.00 -12.62 -5.02
CA TYR A 555 -12.36 -13.08 -6.36
C TYR A 555 -11.68 -12.26 -7.47
N PHE A 556 -11.79 -10.93 -7.45
CA PHE A 556 -11.21 -10.08 -8.50
C PHE A 556 -9.69 -10.11 -8.49
N THR A 557 -9.05 -10.13 -7.32
CA THR A 557 -7.59 -10.18 -7.26
C THR A 557 -7.05 -11.55 -7.69
N SER A 558 -7.76 -12.63 -7.37
CA SER A 558 -7.44 -13.98 -7.90
C SER A 558 -7.58 -14.03 -9.43
N MET A 559 -8.65 -13.44 -9.98
CA MET A 559 -8.82 -13.34 -11.44
C MET A 559 -7.71 -12.52 -12.09
N PHE A 560 -7.33 -11.38 -11.50
CA PHE A 560 -6.20 -10.57 -11.97
C PHE A 560 -4.92 -11.41 -12.04
N GLY A 561 -4.59 -12.13 -10.97
CA GLY A 561 -3.40 -12.97 -10.92
C GLY A 561 -3.40 -14.07 -11.98
N LYS A 562 -4.53 -14.78 -12.16
CA LYS A 562 -4.68 -15.81 -13.19
C LYS A 562 -4.46 -15.25 -14.60
N GLU A 563 -5.06 -14.10 -14.90
CA GLU A 563 -4.94 -13.45 -16.21
C GLU A 563 -3.50 -13.02 -16.49
N TYR A 564 -2.86 -12.39 -15.50
CA TYR A 564 -1.46 -11.95 -15.58
C TYR A 564 -0.51 -13.14 -15.82
N ASP A 565 -0.68 -14.23 -15.08
CA ASP A 565 0.15 -15.44 -15.19
C ASP A 565 -0.04 -16.18 -16.52
N LEU A 566 -1.28 -16.24 -17.03
CA LEU A 566 -1.59 -16.82 -18.33
C LEU A 566 -0.87 -16.08 -19.46
N LYS A 567 -0.88 -14.75 -19.40
CA LYS A 567 -0.21 -13.89 -20.39
C LYS A 567 1.30 -13.90 -20.26
N SER A 568 1.84 -14.03 -19.04
CA SER A 568 3.28 -14.21 -18.80
C SER A 568 3.80 -15.50 -19.45
N LYS A 569 3.12 -16.64 -19.24
CA LYS A 569 3.54 -17.94 -19.81
C LYS A 569 3.52 -17.98 -21.33
N LYS A 570 2.58 -17.26 -21.94
CA LYS A 570 2.48 -17.16 -23.40
C LYS A 570 3.73 -16.48 -23.99
N VAL A 571 4.27 -15.48 -23.29
CA VAL A 571 5.50 -14.80 -23.71
C VAL A 571 6.72 -15.71 -23.56
N ASP A 572 6.86 -16.42 -22.43
CA ASP A 572 7.98 -17.37 -22.22
C ASP A 572 8.06 -18.45 -23.30
N SER A 573 6.91 -18.89 -23.82
CA SER A 573 6.86 -19.89 -24.90
C SER A 573 7.25 -19.37 -26.30
N LEU A 574 7.29 -18.05 -26.49
CA LEU A 574 7.66 -17.39 -27.74
C LEU A 574 9.14 -16.98 -27.78
N THR A 575 9.79 -16.82 -26.63
CA THR A 575 11.20 -16.40 -26.49
C THR A 575 12.08 -17.56 -26.05
N THR A 576 12.33 -18.53 -26.93
CA THR A 576 13.42 -19.53 -26.78
C THR A 576 14.73 -18.96 -27.30
N SER A 577 15.38 -18.07 -26.56
CA SER A 577 16.76 -17.65 -26.81
C SER A 577 17.46 -17.34 -25.49
N GLU A 578 18.79 -17.47 -25.46
CA GLU A 578 19.69 -17.56 -24.30
C GLU A 578 19.61 -16.41 -23.26
N SER A 579 18.79 -15.37 -23.50
CA SER A 579 18.50 -14.24 -22.59
C SER A 579 17.37 -14.52 -21.57
N GLY A 580 17.03 -15.79 -21.33
CA GLY A 580 15.82 -16.22 -20.62
C GLY A 580 15.76 -15.86 -19.13
N ASP A 581 16.91 -15.69 -18.46
CA ASP A 581 16.96 -15.48 -17.00
C ASP A 581 16.57 -14.06 -16.57
N ILE A 582 16.82 -13.05 -17.40
CA ILE A 582 16.44 -11.64 -17.12
C ILE A 582 14.95 -11.42 -17.45
N ILE A 583 14.46 -12.03 -18.53
CA ILE A 583 13.06 -11.87 -18.95
C ILE A 583 12.10 -12.59 -17.99
N THR A 584 12.49 -13.76 -17.46
CA THR A 584 11.70 -14.46 -16.44
C THR A 584 11.64 -13.69 -15.12
N SER A 585 12.65 -12.87 -14.79
CA SER A 585 12.61 -11.99 -13.61
C SER A 585 11.65 -10.81 -13.78
N LEU A 586 11.42 -10.33 -15.01
CA LEU A 586 10.57 -9.16 -15.34
C LEU A 586 9.05 -9.47 -15.38
N GLY A 587 8.62 -10.73 -15.34
CA GLY A 587 7.20 -11.08 -15.37
C GLY A 587 6.54 -10.82 -16.73
N CYS A 588 5.27 -10.40 -16.75
CA CYS A 588 4.56 -10.17 -18.01
C CYS A 588 5.03 -8.86 -18.68
N VAL A 589 5.66 -8.95 -19.85
CA VAL A 589 6.22 -7.79 -20.59
C VAL A 589 5.31 -7.23 -21.68
N LEU A 590 4.03 -7.62 -21.74
CA LEU A 590 3.07 -7.09 -22.75
C LEU A 590 2.48 -5.72 -22.37
N GLY A 591 3.05 -5.03 -21.37
CA GLY A 591 2.58 -3.74 -20.90
C GLY A 591 1.17 -3.82 -20.33
N ASN A 592 0.28 -2.96 -20.81
CA ASN A 592 -1.11 -2.91 -20.34
C ASN A 592 -1.94 -4.13 -20.75
N LYS A 593 -1.57 -4.84 -21.83
CA LYS A 593 -2.28 -6.04 -22.28
C LYS A 593 -2.21 -7.18 -21.26
N CYS A 594 -1.22 -7.17 -20.37
CA CYS A 594 -1.10 -8.15 -19.28
C CYS A 594 -2.32 -8.16 -18.34
N TYR A 595 -3.04 -7.04 -18.23
CA TYR A 595 -4.11 -6.86 -17.26
C TYR A 595 -5.34 -6.11 -17.81
N SER A 596 -5.32 -5.64 -19.07
CA SER A 596 -6.40 -4.86 -19.68
C SER A 596 -7.77 -5.55 -19.62
N ASP A 597 -7.79 -6.88 -19.76
CA ASP A 597 -9.03 -7.65 -19.91
C ASP A 597 -9.78 -7.74 -18.59
N ILE A 598 -9.06 -7.98 -17.48
CA ILE A 598 -9.66 -7.96 -16.14
C ILE A 598 -10.10 -6.56 -15.73
N LEU A 599 -9.37 -5.52 -16.16
CA LEU A 599 -9.79 -4.13 -15.97
C LEU A 599 -11.08 -3.79 -16.74
N GLY A 600 -11.28 -4.37 -17.92
CA GLY A 600 -12.53 -4.27 -18.66
C GLY A 600 -13.71 -4.92 -17.92
N VAL A 601 -13.52 -6.13 -17.39
CA VAL A 601 -14.54 -6.83 -16.59
C VAL A 601 -14.89 -6.03 -15.33
N THR A 602 -13.89 -5.53 -14.61
CA THR A 602 -14.08 -4.75 -13.39
C THR A 602 -14.67 -3.37 -13.65
N ALA A 603 -14.40 -2.74 -14.79
CA ALA A 603 -15.12 -1.54 -15.23
C ALA A 603 -16.62 -1.84 -15.42
N GLY A 604 -16.97 -3.01 -15.98
CA GLY A 604 -18.35 -3.48 -16.07
C GLY A 604 -19.03 -3.60 -14.69
N VAL A 605 -18.31 -4.12 -13.70
CA VAL A 605 -18.79 -4.17 -12.30
C VAL A 605 -18.98 -2.76 -11.72
N GLY A 606 -18.11 -1.81 -12.08
CA GLY A 606 -18.27 -0.40 -11.71
C GLY A 606 -19.55 0.24 -12.30
N CYS A 607 -19.90 -0.09 -13.54
CA CYS A 607 -21.17 0.31 -14.15
C CYS A 607 -22.36 -0.27 -13.37
N VAL A 608 -22.30 -1.56 -13.00
CA VAL A 608 -23.33 -2.20 -12.16
C VAL A 608 -23.44 -1.51 -10.80
N ALA A 609 -22.31 -1.17 -10.17
CA ALA A 609 -22.30 -0.44 -8.91
C ALA A 609 -22.98 0.93 -9.04
N THR A 610 -22.75 1.64 -10.15
CA THR A 610 -23.42 2.92 -10.44
C THR A 610 -24.93 2.74 -10.60
N ILE A 611 -25.37 1.67 -11.28
CA ILE A 611 -26.80 1.32 -11.38
C ILE A 611 -27.37 1.02 -9.98
N LEU A 612 -26.66 0.27 -9.14
CA LEU A 612 -27.10 -0.03 -7.77
C LEU A 612 -27.23 1.24 -6.93
N VAL A 613 -26.30 2.20 -7.08
CA VAL A 613 -26.38 3.50 -6.40
C VAL A 613 -27.60 4.30 -6.87
N LEU A 614 -27.91 4.27 -8.17
CA LEU A 614 -29.13 4.90 -8.69
C LEU A 614 -30.38 4.23 -8.10
N ILE A 615 -30.45 2.89 -8.15
CA ILE A 615 -31.54 2.12 -7.54
C ILE A 615 -31.69 2.46 -6.06
N PHE A 616 -30.58 2.56 -5.32
CA PHE A 616 -30.57 2.90 -3.91
C PHE A 616 -31.13 4.30 -3.63
N ASN A 617 -30.73 5.30 -4.41
CA ASN A 617 -31.23 6.67 -4.25
C ASN A 617 -32.71 6.81 -4.67
N PHE A 618 -33.13 6.08 -5.70
CA PHE A 618 -34.52 6.08 -6.15
C PHE A 618 -35.41 5.07 -5.40
N SER A 619 -34.87 4.26 -4.48
CA SER A 619 -35.62 3.15 -3.88
C SER A 619 -36.83 3.63 -3.09
N ASP A 620 -36.76 4.80 -2.45
CA ASP A 620 -37.88 5.39 -1.73
C ASP A 620 -39.01 5.86 -2.66
N VAL A 621 -38.70 6.15 -3.92
CA VAL A 621 -39.67 6.49 -4.98
C VAL A 621 -40.20 5.22 -5.65
N LEU A 622 -39.31 4.25 -5.95
CA LEU A 622 -39.60 3.01 -6.67
C LEU A 622 -40.39 2.00 -5.83
N PHE A 623 -40.06 1.86 -4.54
CA PHE A 623 -40.69 0.90 -3.63
C PHE A 623 -41.78 1.54 -2.76
N ARG A 624 -42.56 2.50 -3.29
CA ARG A 624 -43.71 3.11 -2.59
C ARG A 624 -44.60 2.05 -1.89
N ARG A 625 -44.30 1.74 -0.64
CA ARG A 625 -45.32 1.61 0.39
C ARG A 625 -45.72 3.04 0.69
N ARG A 626 -46.97 3.36 0.37
CA ARG A 626 -47.70 4.54 0.84
C ARG A 626 -47.22 4.83 2.28
N ARG A 627 -46.39 5.86 2.50
CA ARG A 627 -46.34 6.45 3.85
C ARG A 627 -47.75 6.96 4.03
N GLU A 628 -48.52 6.33 4.92
CA GLU A 628 -49.70 6.98 5.46
C GLU A 628 -49.22 8.29 6.04
N THR A 629 -49.52 9.39 5.35
CA THR A 629 -49.46 10.71 5.95
C THR A 629 -50.50 10.67 7.06
N LEU A 630 -50.07 10.37 8.29
CA LEU A 630 -50.87 10.51 9.49
C LEU A 630 -51.52 11.90 9.42
N SER A 631 -52.84 11.90 9.38
CA SER A 631 -53.62 13.13 9.37
C SER A 631 -53.27 13.96 10.61
N LEU A 632 -53.37 15.29 10.53
CA LEU A 632 -53.22 16.17 11.70
C LEU A 632 -54.14 15.73 12.87
N SER A 633 -55.28 15.11 12.57
CA SER A 633 -56.17 14.48 13.54
C SER A 633 -55.56 13.27 14.25
N GLU A 634 -54.77 12.43 13.58
CA GLU A 634 -54.10 11.28 14.20
C GLU A 634 -52.86 11.69 14.99
N ILE A 635 -52.13 12.73 14.56
CA ILE A 635 -51.03 13.33 15.33
C ILE A 635 -51.58 13.95 16.63
N ARG A 636 -52.73 14.63 16.54
CA ARG A 636 -53.44 15.19 17.70
C ARG A 636 -54.02 14.10 18.62
N ASN A 637 -54.53 13.00 18.08
CA ASN A 637 -55.02 11.86 18.89
C ASN A 637 -53.89 11.03 19.52
N LYS A 638 -52.66 11.08 18.97
CA LYS A 638 -51.48 10.36 19.50
C LYS A 638 -50.61 11.18 20.45
N ASN A 639 -50.96 12.42 20.78
CA ASN A 639 -50.21 13.30 21.71
C ASN A 639 -48.69 13.40 21.43
N LEU A 640 -48.29 13.49 20.15
CA LEU A 640 -46.88 13.57 19.74
C LEU A 640 -46.28 15.01 19.78
N TYR A 641 -46.76 15.86 20.69
CA TYR A 641 -46.18 17.19 20.91
C TYR A 641 -45.31 17.18 22.16
N ILE A 642 -44.03 17.54 21.99
CA ILE A 642 -43.18 17.98 23.09
C ILE A 642 -43.46 19.48 23.24
N GLU A 643 -44.27 19.86 24.23
CA GLU A 643 -44.36 21.26 24.65
C GLU A 643 -42.97 21.73 25.09
N LYS A 644 -42.50 22.85 24.54
CA LYS A 644 -41.38 23.58 25.14
C LYS A 644 -41.83 24.06 26.52
N PRO A 645 -41.11 23.76 27.62
CA PRO A 645 -41.41 24.37 28.90
C PRO A 645 -41.14 25.88 28.80
N ASN A 646 -42.08 26.67 29.31
CA ASN A 646 -41.96 28.12 29.50
C ASN A 646 -40.82 28.46 30.46
#